data_AF-A0A5N5DCP5-F1
#
_entry.id   AF-A0A5N5DCP5-F1
#
_cell.length_a   1.000
_cell.length_b   1.000
_cell.length_c   1.000
_cell.angle_alpha   90.00
_cell.angle_beta   90.00
_cell.angle_gamma   90.00
#
_symmetry.space_group_name_H-M   'P 1'
#
loop_
_entity.id
_entity.type
_entity.pdbx_description
1 polymer ?
#
loop_
_entity_poly.entity_id
_entity_poly.type
_entity_poly.pdbx_seq_one_letter_code
_entity_poly.pdbx_strand_id
1 'polypeptide(L)'
;MSSTYGAIGRNDVERPAAPNRRPRFAGGLYMMLPVPLFCSMGMAATSSTTIFAYETLVCKDPSNCSSSEKKRYSATVATSVVIANFCAVLVLWVLPLLPRANPKNGLYFWILARASSVLVLAAGVHYSSIWLALSGRVLEGCATDNVLQLVLNTLYLRASEQTQISRLFGLSLALFMVGQGLSPIISGLFADFRASFAMATLLFGLCFSYIWILPTACIPEEQAAQAGGMDDEDRPQRKPTSTAILLLHLLLQPLRAAVRTRALWAPEAALLLFLAATSYLYPAILVFASTRHGFTAAQNGWIVSLTAASCSCCLLAVHVVWPRLRPAPAADPVNNNKPRPSSRVDVNFRNAAASMLLLAAVCPAIGLTTRAWQVYVLAAVAALGLSAPAFVKSYAVGLLASCSSSSSDGDDDGRKTQALTALALMETCGALLSPVVLGVAAREDGSSVFFVAAALVVAALAVLTIGAVDFASGGGGGRLGRRRVARLRGAGAFLSVTDDASARLGTRADVLLEPEASGRLILQHQHRVPHSAGQKPIPTVPFTWPNGQGTEKFFEGRKAALRWRDEFGPIYRIWSGFQAEIVLSKPEQAQRFYRDSHLHIKAKDNNSGWLFGELLGQCVGLVSLDRWRTLREQVDPPFSRPAAIGHTAMLARQARDFVAEHFLSSSSPLLLPADGRIRLRPAADLKLCPFFMVADIFFGPLDAAQRAALAALAPLREDLFKDAFRGGVSRFAFGKYLPGSGSRVRARLREFQDGWHAFVREAYGKAVAAQGQQKGELQEEEKKKGELPPVVQLWEAVERGDIPMVEFMQTLDESLYANLDVTTHAVAWNVILLAQHPVVQDEVLAEIRAVTRGGEESAYIRYLNSDDTLLAACVVEAARLRPILPFSNPESATDDKVIDGYVIPRGTAVIVDTHAINVANLFWKDGEKYIPRRHMGLSKQQIRYNMWRYGFGPRQCLGKNVADRLIRAIISELLQHFQLRLSVVAKTGDQEFLLEDESWVGLPTTEVIMTKLE
;
A
#
# COMPACT_ATOMS: atom_id res chain seq x y z
N MET A 1 66.56 32.08 5.99
CA MET A 1 66.17 33.34 5.33
C MET A 1 64.66 33.42 5.32
N SER A 2 64.12 34.44 5.98
CA SER A 2 62.74 34.59 6.44
C SER A 2 61.88 35.33 5.41
N SER A 3 60.62 34.89 5.29
CA SER A 3 59.36 35.66 5.18
C SER A 3 59.48 37.13 4.73
N THR A 4 58.68 37.59 3.76
CA THR A 4 57.28 38.07 3.96
C THR A 4 56.71 38.58 2.62
N TYR A 5 55.39 38.46 2.46
CA TYR A 5 54.54 38.75 1.30
C TYR A 5 54.26 40.24 1.01
N GLY A 6 53.93 40.55 -0.26
CA GLY A 6 52.93 41.57 -0.63
C GLY A 6 53.03 42.18 -2.06
N ALA A 7 51.94 42.03 -2.85
CA ALA A 7 51.39 42.93 -3.92
C ALA A 7 51.08 42.25 -5.29
N ILE A 8 49.81 41.96 -5.64
CA ILE A 8 48.81 42.71 -6.47
C ILE A 8 49.00 42.62 -8.01
N GLY A 9 47.97 42.13 -8.75
CA GLY A 9 47.51 42.76 -10.02
C GLY A 9 47.19 41.92 -11.29
N ARG A 10 45.88 41.65 -11.51
CA ARG A 10 45.04 41.67 -12.77
C ARG A 10 45.28 40.78 -14.04
N ASN A 11 44.17 40.09 -14.37
CA ASN A 11 43.38 39.95 -15.63
C ASN A 11 43.86 39.19 -16.90
N ASP A 12 43.07 38.15 -17.20
CA ASP A 12 42.41 37.70 -18.47
C ASP A 12 43.15 37.67 -19.81
N VAL A 13 43.23 36.46 -20.42
CA VAL A 13 43.03 36.22 -21.86
C VAL A 13 42.49 34.79 -22.11
N GLU A 14 41.30 34.68 -22.71
CA GLU A 14 40.71 33.45 -23.27
C GLU A 14 41.51 32.89 -24.47
N ARG A 15 41.56 31.55 -24.64
CA ARG A 15 41.98 30.89 -25.89
C ARG A 15 41.00 29.77 -26.30
N PRO A 16 40.80 29.54 -27.61
CA PRO A 16 39.63 28.85 -28.18
C PRO A 16 39.79 27.32 -28.24
N ALA A 17 38.64 26.62 -28.20
CA ALA A 17 38.53 25.17 -28.25
C ALA A 17 38.83 24.56 -29.64
N ALA A 18 39.60 23.47 -29.65
CA ALA A 18 39.93 22.66 -30.83
C ALA A 18 38.80 21.64 -31.19
N PRO A 19 38.71 21.16 -32.44
CA PRO A 19 37.53 20.47 -32.97
C PRO A 19 37.43 18.99 -32.54
N ASN A 20 36.21 18.59 -32.13
CA ASN A 20 35.79 17.24 -31.73
C ASN A 20 36.16 16.13 -32.75
N ARG A 21 37.16 15.29 -32.45
CA ARG A 21 37.28 13.95 -33.04
C ARG A 21 36.27 13.02 -32.36
N ARG A 22 35.25 12.56 -33.10
CA ARG A 22 34.34 11.49 -32.64
C ARG A 22 35.13 10.17 -32.49
N PRO A 23 35.14 9.53 -31.31
CA PRO A 23 35.90 8.30 -31.10
C PRO A 23 35.20 7.05 -31.71
N ARG A 24 36.02 6.12 -32.21
CA ARG A 24 35.68 4.84 -32.89
C ARG A 24 35.06 3.79 -31.93
N PHE A 25 33.96 4.10 -31.24
CA PHE A 25 33.40 3.21 -30.21
C PHE A 25 32.44 2.12 -30.72
N ALA A 26 31.89 2.24 -31.93
CA ALA A 26 30.79 1.38 -32.35
C ALA A 26 31.16 -0.10 -32.63
N GLY A 27 32.42 -0.41 -32.95
CA GLY A 27 32.82 -1.75 -33.44
C GLY A 27 32.97 -2.85 -32.37
N GLY A 28 33.33 -2.48 -31.13
CA GLY A 28 33.64 -3.46 -30.08
C GLY A 28 32.44 -4.25 -29.54
N LEU A 29 31.25 -3.64 -29.48
CA LEU A 29 30.05 -4.28 -28.95
C LEU A 29 29.47 -5.35 -29.89
N TYR A 30 29.65 -5.22 -31.21
CA TYR A 30 29.20 -6.21 -32.18
C TYR A 30 30.00 -7.52 -32.10
N MET A 31 31.22 -7.49 -31.54
CA MET A 31 32.03 -8.70 -31.30
C MET A 31 31.42 -9.61 -30.23
N MET A 32 30.43 -9.14 -29.45
CA MET A 32 29.71 -9.97 -28.49
C MET A 32 28.48 -10.68 -29.10
N LEU A 33 28.09 -10.38 -30.35
CA LEU A 33 26.93 -11.00 -31.00
C LEU A 33 27.06 -12.51 -31.29
N PRO A 34 28.25 -13.09 -31.52
CA PRO A 34 28.37 -14.54 -31.68
C PRO A 34 28.11 -15.35 -30.40
N VAL A 35 28.28 -14.76 -29.22
CA VAL A 35 28.07 -15.42 -27.91
C VAL A 35 26.67 -16.05 -27.77
N PRO A 36 25.55 -15.32 -27.99
CA PRO A 36 24.20 -15.89 -27.88
C PRO A 36 23.97 -17.06 -28.84
N LEU A 37 24.58 -17.07 -30.03
CA LEU A 37 24.49 -18.17 -31.00
C LEU A 37 25.16 -19.44 -30.46
N PHE A 38 26.41 -19.34 -29.98
CA PHE A 38 27.13 -20.50 -29.44
C PHE A 38 26.46 -21.04 -28.17
N CYS A 39 26.03 -20.15 -27.27
CA CYS A 39 25.30 -20.54 -26.07
C CYS A 39 23.98 -21.23 -26.40
N SER A 40 23.22 -20.71 -27.38
CA SER A 40 21.96 -21.32 -27.77
C SER A 40 22.14 -22.62 -28.53
N MET A 41 23.19 -22.81 -29.32
CA MET A 41 23.54 -24.10 -29.92
C MET A 41 23.85 -25.17 -28.86
N GLY A 42 24.57 -24.81 -27.80
CA GLY A 42 24.81 -25.71 -26.66
C GLY A 42 23.52 -26.10 -25.92
N MET A 43 22.60 -25.15 -25.74
CA MET A 43 21.28 -25.44 -25.16
C MET A 43 20.39 -26.25 -26.10
N ALA A 44 20.40 -25.92 -27.39
CA ALA A 44 19.69 -26.61 -28.44
C ALA A 44 20.09 -28.09 -28.52
N ALA A 45 21.37 -28.39 -28.33
CA ALA A 45 21.91 -29.76 -28.30
C ALA A 45 21.36 -30.58 -27.12
N THR A 46 20.86 -29.95 -26.06
CA THR A 46 20.38 -30.65 -24.84
C THR A 46 18.87 -30.56 -24.63
N SER A 47 18.17 -29.63 -25.29
CA SER A 47 16.73 -29.39 -25.08
C SER A 47 15.86 -30.61 -25.43
N SER A 48 16.10 -31.23 -26.59
CA SER A 48 15.38 -32.43 -27.03
C SER A 48 15.75 -33.65 -26.17
N THR A 49 17.04 -33.88 -25.95
CA THR A 49 17.55 -35.07 -25.23
C THR A 49 17.32 -35.03 -23.73
N THR A 50 17.15 -33.85 -23.11
CA THR A 50 16.79 -33.73 -21.69
C THR A 50 15.41 -34.30 -21.41
N ILE A 51 14.47 -34.06 -22.31
CA ILE A 51 13.11 -34.57 -22.21
C ILE A 51 13.14 -36.11 -22.29
N PHE A 52 13.91 -36.67 -23.22
CA PHE A 52 14.15 -38.12 -23.31
C PHE A 52 14.94 -38.70 -22.13
N ALA A 53 15.87 -37.95 -21.55
CA ALA A 53 16.58 -38.35 -20.34
C ALA A 53 15.62 -38.54 -19.15
N TYR A 54 14.62 -37.67 -19.02
CA TYR A 54 13.57 -37.86 -18.02
C TYR A 54 12.60 -38.99 -18.37
N GLU A 55 12.29 -39.18 -19.66
CA GLU A 55 11.45 -40.29 -20.12
C GLU A 55 12.10 -41.65 -19.85
N THR A 56 13.39 -41.80 -20.14
CA THR A 56 14.18 -43.02 -19.84
C THR A 56 14.35 -43.30 -18.35
N LEU A 57 14.28 -42.27 -17.49
CA LEU A 57 14.31 -42.42 -16.04
C LEU A 57 12.94 -42.76 -15.43
N VAL A 58 11.84 -42.43 -16.11
CA VAL A 58 10.47 -42.50 -15.55
C VAL A 58 9.61 -43.60 -16.19
N CYS A 59 9.80 -43.90 -17.47
CA CYS A 59 9.04 -44.91 -18.22
C CYS A 59 9.82 -46.23 -18.30
N LYS A 60 9.12 -47.37 -18.19
CA LYS A 60 9.71 -48.70 -18.41
C LYS A 60 10.10 -48.96 -19.88
N ASP A 61 9.34 -48.42 -20.82
CA ASP A 61 9.65 -48.40 -22.26
C ASP A 61 9.53 -46.96 -22.78
N PRO A 62 10.64 -46.32 -23.18
CA PRO A 62 10.63 -44.94 -23.69
C PRO A 62 9.87 -44.79 -25.02
N SER A 63 9.60 -45.86 -25.74
CA SER A 63 8.88 -45.82 -27.01
C SER A 63 7.35 -45.96 -26.84
N ASN A 64 6.88 -46.43 -25.68
CA ASN A 64 5.46 -46.67 -25.43
C ASN A 64 5.08 -46.57 -23.93
N CYS A 65 5.11 -45.36 -23.38
CA CYS A 65 4.83 -45.11 -21.97
C CYS A 65 3.33 -45.28 -21.62
N SER A 66 2.98 -45.98 -20.53
CA SER A 66 1.59 -46.26 -20.14
C SER A 66 0.85 -45.03 -19.61
N SER A 67 -0.48 -45.04 -19.59
CA SER A 67 -1.32 -43.90 -19.18
C SER A 67 -1.08 -43.40 -17.74
N SER A 68 -0.69 -44.28 -16.80
CA SER A 68 -0.26 -43.89 -15.45
C SER A 68 1.14 -43.28 -15.40
N GLU A 69 2.05 -43.70 -16.28
CA GLU A 69 3.42 -43.20 -16.36
C GLU A 69 3.47 -41.82 -17.05
N LYS A 70 2.59 -41.58 -18.04
CA LYS A 70 2.41 -40.25 -18.68
C LYS A 70 2.10 -39.13 -17.68
N LYS A 71 1.31 -39.41 -16.63
CA LYS A 71 1.01 -38.44 -15.56
C LYS A 71 2.25 -38.12 -14.70
N ARG A 72 3.05 -39.14 -14.34
CA ARG A 72 4.31 -38.95 -13.59
C ARG A 72 5.35 -38.20 -14.39
N TYR A 73 5.45 -38.50 -15.67
CA TYR A 73 6.34 -37.81 -16.59
C TYR A 73 5.97 -36.32 -16.73
N SER A 74 4.71 -36.00 -17.00
CA SER A 74 4.25 -34.59 -17.07
C SER A 74 4.48 -33.83 -15.77
N ALA A 75 4.25 -34.45 -14.61
CA ALA A 75 4.52 -33.85 -13.30
C ALA A 75 6.02 -33.62 -13.07
N THR A 76 6.88 -34.53 -13.52
CA THR A 76 8.34 -34.42 -13.42
C THR A 76 8.86 -33.26 -14.26
N VAL A 77 8.37 -33.12 -15.50
CA VAL A 77 8.71 -32.00 -16.39
C VAL A 77 8.27 -30.67 -15.77
N ALA A 78 7.03 -30.57 -15.28
CA ALA A 78 6.54 -29.36 -14.63
C ALA A 78 7.37 -28.97 -13.39
N THR A 79 7.71 -29.94 -12.54
CA THR A 79 8.55 -29.74 -11.34
C THR A 79 9.95 -29.24 -11.74
N SER A 80 10.53 -29.82 -12.79
CA SER A 80 11.86 -29.43 -13.28
C SER A 80 11.91 -27.97 -13.75
N VAL A 81 10.84 -27.49 -14.40
CA VAL A 81 10.72 -26.11 -14.89
C VAL A 81 10.52 -25.14 -13.72
N VAL A 82 9.72 -25.52 -12.71
CA VAL A 82 9.53 -24.70 -11.50
C VAL A 82 10.84 -24.51 -10.74
N ILE A 83 11.62 -25.58 -10.56
CA ILE A 83 12.94 -25.50 -9.89
C ILE A 83 13.87 -24.55 -10.64
N ALA A 84 13.98 -24.69 -11.96
CA ALA A 84 14.85 -23.83 -12.77
C ALA A 84 14.42 -22.35 -12.70
N ASN A 85 13.13 -22.05 -12.87
CA ASN A 85 12.64 -20.68 -12.83
C ASN A 85 12.71 -20.05 -11.44
N PHE A 86 12.52 -20.83 -10.37
CA PHE A 86 12.68 -20.35 -9.00
C PHE A 86 14.13 -19.96 -8.71
N CYS A 87 15.08 -20.81 -9.09
CA CYS A 87 16.51 -20.51 -8.97
C CYS A 87 16.92 -19.30 -9.85
N ALA A 88 16.33 -19.14 -11.03
CA ALA A 88 16.57 -17.97 -11.88
C ALA A 88 16.16 -16.65 -11.21
N VAL A 89 15.02 -16.61 -10.50
CA VAL A 89 14.62 -15.44 -9.70
C VAL A 89 15.67 -15.12 -8.63
N LEU A 90 16.17 -16.13 -7.92
CA LEU A 90 17.20 -15.95 -6.91
C LEU A 90 18.52 -15.42 -7.49
N VAL A 91 18.96 -15.95 -8.64
CA VAL A 91 20.20 -15.49 -9.29
C VAL A 91 20.07 -14.05 -9.78
N LEU A 92 18.93 -13.66 -10.35
CA LEU A 92 18.69 -12.28 -10.77
C LEU A 92 18.69 -11.28 -9.61
N TRP A 93 18.37 -11.73 -8.40
CA TRP A 93 18.45 -10.91 -7.19
C TRP A 93 19.88 -10.74 -6.66
N VAL A 94 20.76 -11.70 -6.93
CA VAL A 94 22.17 -11.68 -6.48
C VAL A 94 23.11 -11.08 -7.54
N LEU A 95 22.75 -11.14 -8.82
CA LEU A 95 23.59 -10.67 -9.94
C LEU A 95 24.14 -9.24 -9.79
N PRO A 96 23.38 -8.25 -9.25
CA PRO A 96 23.91 -6.89 -9.01
C PRO A 96 25.01 -6.79 -7.95
N LEU A 97 25.23 -7.85 -7.14
CA LEU A 97 26.24 -7.92 -6.09
C LEU A 97 27.61 -8.39 -6.60
N LEU A 98 27.69 -8.89 -7.82
CA LEU A 98 28.96 -9.31 -8.41
C LEU A 98 29.84 -8.09 -8.70
N PRO A 99 31.15 -8.14 -8.38
CA PRO A 99 32.06 -7.01 -8.58
C PRO A 99 32.01 -6.49 -10.02
N ARG A 100 31.74 -5.18 -10.18
CA ARG A 100 31.71 -4.48 -11.49
C ARG A 100 33.08 -4.42 -12.21
N ALA A 101 34.11 -5.02 -11.61
CA ALA A 101 35.50 -4.96 -12.07
C ALA A 101 35.74 -5.60 -13.44
N ASN A 102 34.98 -6.65 -13.83
CA ASN A 102 35.08 -7.23 -15.17
C ASN A 102 33.71 -7.65 -15.73
N PRO A 103 33.24 -7.01 -16.82
CA PRO A 103 31.92 -7.26 -17.41
C PRO A 103 31.77 -8.64 -18.05
N LYS A 104 32.87 -9.38 -18.29
CA LYS A 104 32.82 -10.75 -18.82
C LYS A 104 32.48 -11.79 -17.75
N ASN A 105 32.63 -11.46 -16.45
CA ASN A 105 32.44 -12.41 -15.36
C ASN A 105 31.02 -12.98 -15.30
N GLY A 106 30.00 -12.19 -15.66
CA GLY A 106 28.62 -12.67 -15.75
C GLY A 106 28.43 -13.75 -16.83
N LEU A 107 29.11 -13.62 -17.97
CA LEU A 107 29.04 -14.61 -19.05
C LEU A 107 29.79 -15.89 -18.67
N TYR A 108 30.96 -15.78 -18.03
CA TYR A 108 31.69 -16.95 -17.54
C TYR A 108 30.91 -17.73 -16.50
N PHE A 109 30.29 -17.04 -15.54
CA PHE A 109 29.42 -17.67 -14.55
C PHE A 109 28.27 -18.43 -15.24
N TRP A 110 27.60 -17.79 -16.20
CA TRP A 110 26.50 -18.40 -16.95
C TRP A 110 26.96 -19.67 -17.68
N ILE A 111 28.07 -19.62 -18.42
CA ILE A 111 28.60 -20.75 -19.19
C ILE A 111 28.98 -21.91 -18.26
N LEU A 112 29.68 -21.63 -17.17
CA LEU A 112 30.11 -22.66 -16.21
C LEU A 112 28.91 -23.32 -15.53
N ALA A 113 27.91 -22.55 -15.11
CA ALA A 113 26.68 -23.08 -14.52
C ALA A 113 25.91 -23.93 -15.54
N ARG A 114 25.81 -23.50 -16.80
CA ARG A 114 25.11 -24.27 -17.85
C ARG A 114 25.84 -25.55 -18.21
N ALA A 115 27.15 -25.51 -18.42
CA ALA A 115 27.95 -26.71 -18.69
C ALA A 115 27.85 -27.73 -17.53
N SER A 116 27.92 -27.25 -16.29
CA SER A 116 27.78 -28.10 -15.10
C SER A 116 26.38 -28.74 -15.00
N SER A 117 25.32 -28.03 -15.39
CA SER A 117 23.95 -28.59 -15.42
C SER A 117 23.84 -29.81 -16.35
N VAL A 118 24.54 -29.80 -17.48
CA VAL A 118 24.56 -30.91 -18.45
C VAL A 118 25.32 -32.11 -17.88
N LEU A 119 26.46 -31.87 -17.21
CA LEU A 119 27.24 -32.93 -16.57
C LEU A 119 26.46 -33.63 -15.44
N VAL A 120 25.74 -32.86 -14.62
CA VAL A 120 24.90 -33.40 -13.55
C VAL A 120 23.74 -34.22 -14.12
N LEU A 121 23.12 -33.75 -15.20
CA LEU A 121 22.08 -34.52 -15.90
C LEU A 121 22.64 -35.84 -16.45
N ALA A 122 23.80 -35.80 -17.10
CA ALA A 122 24.48 -36.99 -17.62
C ALA A 122 24.79 -38.01 -16.51
N ALA A 123 25.26 -37.53 -15.36
CA ALA A 123 25.48 -38.36 -14.17
C ALA A 123 24.17 -38.95 -13.63
N GLY A 124 23.10 -38.15 -13.57
CA GLY A 124 21.77 -38.61 -13.17
C GLY A 124 21.26 -39.77 -14.02
N VAL A 125 21.45 -39.69 -15.34
CA VAL A 125 21.08 -40.79 -16.25
C VAL A 125 22.01 -42.00 -16.07
N HIS A 126 23.32 -41.78 -15.95
CA HIS A 126 24.29 -42.85 -15.78
C HIS A 126 24.04 -43.68 -14.50
N TYR A 127 23.69 -43.01 -13.40
CA TYR A 127 23.38 -43.66 -12.12
C TYR A 127 21.88 -43.99 -11.94
N SER A 128 21.07 -43.83 -12.99
CA SER A 128 19.61 -44.06 -12.95
C SER A 128 18.89 -43.35 -11.79
N SER A 129 19.31 -42.13 -11.45
CA SER A 129 18.79 -41.35 -10.31
C SER A 129 18.08 -40.09 -10.78
N ILE A 130 16.75 -40.07 -10.61
CA ILE A 130 15.91 -38.91 -10.95
C ILE A 130 16.22 -37.69 -10.09
N TRP A 131 16.56 -37.88 -8.81
CA TRP A 131 16.90 -36.77 -7.90
C TRP A 131 18.21 -36.11 -8.27
N LEU A 132 19.20 -36.90 -8.72
CA LEU A 132 20.46 -36.37 -9.23
C LEU A 132 20.23 -35.60 -10.53
N ALA A 133 19.41 -36.12 -11.46
CA ALA A 133 19.02 -35.41 -12.68
C ALA A 133 18.28 -34.09 -12.37
N LEU A 134 17.35 -34.08 -11.41
CA LEU A 134 16.62 -32.89 -10.99
C LEU A 134 17.52 -31.86 -10.31
N SER A 135 18.57 -32.27 -9.59
CA SER A 135 19.52 -31.34 -8.97
C SER A 135 20.26 -30.47 -10.01
N GLY A 136 20.48 -31.00 -11.22
CA GLY A 136 21.02 -30.25 -12.36
C GLY A 136 20.15 -29.07 -12.78
N ARG A 137 18.84 -29.09 -12.48
CA ARG A 137 17.91 -27.99 -12.75
C ARG A 137 18.21 -26.74 -11.91
N VAL A 138 18.83 -26.89 -10.75
CA VAL A 138 19.28 -25.75 -9.93
C VAL A 138 20.35 -24.95 -10.69
N LEU A 139 21.34 -25.66 -11.25
CA LEU A 139 22.42 -25.05 -12.04
C LEU A 139 21.91 -24.46 -13.36
N GLU A 140 20.93 -25.13 -13.98
CA GLU A 140 20.22 -24.57 -15.15
C GLU A 140 19.44 -23.30 -14.80
N GLY A 141 18.81 -23.24 -13.63
CA GLY A 141 18.15 -22.03 -13.14
C GLY A 141 19.10 -20.85 -12.97
N CYS A 142 20.34 -21.12 -12.53
CA CYS A 142 21.40 -20.11 -12.48
C CYS A 142 21.87 -19.63 -13.86
N ALA A 143 21.56 -20.38 -14.92
CA ALA A 143 21.98 -20.14 -16.29
C ALA A 143 20.80 -20.23 -17.29
N THR A 144 19.69 -19.56 -16.97
CA THR A 144 18.55 -19.46 -17.90
C THR A 144 18.87 -18.54 -19.08
N ASP A 145 18.13 -18.69 -20.16
CA ASP A 145 18.13 -17.79 -21.32
C ASP A 145 17.85 -16.33 -20.92
N ASN A 146 16.93 -16.10 -19.98
CA ASN A 146 16.64 -14.76 -19.44
C ASN A 146 17.88 -14.13 -18.75
N VAL A 147 18.64 -14.92 -17.98
CA VAL A 147 19.88 -14.46 -17.34
C VAL A 147 20.94 -14.15 -18.40
N LEU A 148 21.09 -15.00 -19.43
CA LEU A 148 22.03 -14.74 -20.54
C LEU A 148 21.69 -13.42 -21.26
N GLN A 149 20.43 -13.24 -21.61
CA GLN A 149 19.96 -12.06 -22.33
C GLN A 149 20.06 -10.80 -21.46
N LEU A 150 19.86 -10.89 -20.13
CA LEU A 150 20.12 -9.77 -19.22
C LEU A 150 21.60 -9.38 -19.27
N VAL A 151 22.52 -10.33 -19.07
CA VAL A 151 23.97 -10.05 -19.07
C VAL A 151 24.41 -9.42 -20.38
N LEU A 152 23.96 -9.96 -21.52
CA LEU A 152 24.26 -9.41 -22.85
C LEU A 152 23.64 -8.02 -23.06
N ASN A 153 22.38 -7.82 -22.69
CA ASN A 153 21.71 -6.53 -22.84
C ASN A 153 22.35 -5.44 -21.98
N THR A 154 22.83 -5.77 -20.78
CA THR A 154 23.62 -4.84 -19.95
C THR A 154 24.93 -4.44 -20.63
N LEU A 155 25.58 -5.33 -21.39
CA LEU A 155 26.75 -4.97 -22.20
C LEU A 155 26.38 -4.05 -23.37
N TYR A 156 25.28 -4.34 -24.07
CA TYR A 156 24.83 -3.55 -25.23
C TYR A 156 24.29 -2.16 -24.86
N LEU A 157 23.80 -1.96 -23.62
CA LEU A 157 23.37 -0.64 -23.12
C LEU A 157 24.50 0.41 -23.12
N ARG A 158 25.76 -0.02 -23.19
CA ARG A 158 26.94 0.86 -23.31
C ARG A 158 27.10 1.47 -24.71
N ALA A 159 26.24 1.14 -25.67
CA ALA A 159 26.24 1.79 -26.98
C ALA A 159 25.71 3.24 -26.85
N SER A 160 26.35 4.17 -27.56
CA SER A 160 26.04 5.61 -27.48
C SER A 160 24.72 6.00 -28.14
N GLU A 161 24.18 5.18 -29.06
CA GLU A 161 22.98 5.51 -29.83
C GLU A 161 21.82 4.53 -29.55
N GLN A 162 20.62 5.05 -29.27
CA GLN A 162 19.42 4.23 -28.99
C GLN A 162 19.06 3.27 -30.14
N THR A 163 19.32 3.66 -31.39
CA THR A 163 19.11 2.80 -32.56
C THR A 163 20.05 1.60 -32.55
N GLN A 164 21.28 1.81 -32.10
CA GLN A 164 22.29 0.76 -31.96
C GLN A 164 21.90 -0.20 -30.84
N ILE A 165 21.41 0.30 -29.69
CA ILE A 165 20.91 -0.52 -28.57
C ILE A 165 19.77 -1.44 -29.04
N SER A 166 18.73 -0.89 -29.69
CA SER A 166 17.59 -1.69 -30.16
C SER A 166 17.99 -2.71 -31.23
N ARG A 167 18.92 -2.37 -32.12
CA ARG A 167 19.48 -3.30 -33.11
C ARG A 167 20.27 -4.42 -32.44
N LEU A 168 21.10 -4.12 -31.45
CA LEU A 168 21.90 -5.11 -30.73
C LEU A 168 21.00 -6.06 -29.92
N PHE A 169 19.98 -5.56 -29.23
CA PHE A 169 18.99 -6.40 -28.53
C PHE A 169 18.27 -7.35 -29.51
N GLY A 170 17.79 -6.81 -30.63
CA GLY A 170 17.10 -7.59 -31.66
C GLY A 170 18.01 -8.63 -32.34
N LEU A 171 19.25 -8.26 -32.70
CA LEU A 171 20.22 -9.15 -33.32
C LEU A 171 20.71 -10.24 -32.36
N SER A 172 20.91 -9.91 -31.09
CA SER A 172 21.30 -10.89 -30.07
C SER A 172 20.23 -11.96 -29.89
N LEU A 173 18.95 -11.58 -29.80
CA LEU A 173 17.84 -12.52 -29.75
C LEU A 173 17.67 -13.30 -31.06
N ALA A 174 17.88 -12.66 -32.22
CA ALA A 174 17.82 -13.33 -33.52
C ALA A 174 18.87 -14.44 -33.63
N LEU A 175 20.13 -14.14 -33.28
CA LEU A 175 21.24 -15.11 -33.29
C LEU A 175 21.04 -16.22 -32.27
N PHE A 176 20.49 -15.89 -31.11
CA PHE A 176 20.05 -16.90 -30.14
C PHE A 176 19.02 -17.86 -30.76
N MET A 177 18.00 -17.33 -31.44
CA MET A 177 16.97 -18.14 -32.11
C MET A 177 17.52 -18.95 -33.28
N VAL A 178 18.51 -18.44 -34.02
CA VAL A 178 19.20 -19.23 -35.06
C VAL A 178 19.84 -20.48 -34.45
N GLY A 179 20.56 -20.35 -33.33
CA GLY A 179 21.16 -21.53 -32.70
C GLY A 179 20.14 -22.52 -32.13
N GLN A 180 19.00 -22.04 -31.61
CA GLN A 180 17.87 -22.92 -31.24
C GLN A 180 17.25 -23.61 -32.46
N GLY A 181 17.19 -22.93 -33.61
CA GLY A 181 16.66 -23.46 -34.86
C GLY A 181 17.48 -24.61 -35.46
N LEU A 182 18.77 -24.70 -35.09
CA LEU A 182 19.67 -25.79 -35.49
C LEU A 182 19.56 -27.03 -34.57
N SER A 183 18.73 -26.98 -33.51
CA SER A 183 18.60 -28.05 -32.49
C SER A 183 18.40 -29.45 -33.06
N PRO A 184 17.47 -29.72 -34.00
CA PRO A 184 17.21 -31.07 -34.49
C PRO A 184 18.28 -31.56 -35.47
N ILE A 185 19.00 -30.66 -36.15
CA ILE A 185 20.15 -31.04 -36.97
C ILE A 185 21.27 -31.49 -36.04
N ILE A 186 21.55 -30.74 -34.98
CA ILE A 186 22.59 -31.09 -33.99
C ILE A 186 22.20 -32.33 -33.18
N SER A 187 20.94 -32.46 -32.77
CA SER A 187 20.43 -33.59 -31.99
C SER A 187 20.21 -34.84 -32.84
N GLY A 188 19.82 -34.68 -34.10
CA GLY A 188 19.58 -35.78 -35.04
C GLY A 188 20.83 -36.37 -35.67
N LEU A 189 21.99 -35.70 -35.54
CA LEU A 189 23.30 -36.25 -35.91
C LEU A 189 23.77 -37.37 -34.97
N PHE A 190 23.17 -37.52 -33.80
CA PHE A 190 23.60 -38.47 -32.77
C PHE A 190 22.44 -39.37 -32.33
N ALA A 191 22.62 -40.68 -32.43
CA ALA A 191 21.62 -41.65 -31.97
C ALA A 191 21.59 -41.83 -30.43
N ASP A 192 22.57 -41.26 -29.71
CA ASP A 192 22.74 -41.38 -28.26
C ASP A 192 22.81 -39.99 -27.59
N PHE A 193 22.06 -39.80 -26.51
CA PHE A 193 22.04 -38.58 -25.71
C PHE A 193 23.42 -38.26 -25.09
N ARG A 194 24.27 -39.27 -24.87
CA ARG A 194 25.65 -39.07 -24.37
C ARG A 194 26.51 -38.25 -25.32
N ALA A 195 26.38 -38.50 -26.63
CA ALA A 195 27.08 -37.74 -27.66
C ALA A 195 26.55 -36.30 -27.76
N SER A 196 25.24 -36.11 -27.57
CA SER A 196 24.61 -34.79 -27.47
C SER A 196 25.12 -33.99 -26.25
N PHE A 197 25.30 -34.63 -25.08
CA PHE A 197 25.86 -33.97 -23.90
C PHE A 197 27.35 -33.62 -24.04
N ALA A 198 28.13 -34.48 -24.70
CA ALA A 198 29.54 -34.20 -25.02
C ALA A 198 29.66 -33.00 -25.98
N MET A 199 28.83 -32.97 -27.03
CA MET A 199 28.77 -31.85 -27.98
C MET A 199 28.39 -30.54 -27.29
N ALA A 200 27.37 -30.57 -26.41
CA ALA A 200 26.97 -29.38 -25.65
C ALA A 200 28.12 -28.84 -24.78
N THR A 201 28.85 -29.72 -24.12
CA THR A 201 30.02 -29.36 -23.28
C THR A 201 31.14 -28.75 -24.14
N LEU A 202 31.40 -29.31 -25.32
CA LEU A 202 32.36 -28.76 -26.29
C LEU A 202 31.96 -27.35 -26.75
N LEU A 203 30.69 -27.14 -27.12
CA LEU A 203 30.18 -25.85 -27.57
C LEU A 203 30.28 -24.78 -26.47
N PHE A 204 29.98 -25.12 -25.22
CA PHE A 204 30.18 -24.22 -24.08
C PHE A 204 31.67 -23.91 -23.85
N GLY A 205 32.57 -24.89 -23.99
CA GLY A 205 34.01 -24.69 -23.92
C GLY A 205 34.54 -23.77 -25.02
N LEU A 206 34.08 -23.93 -26.27
CA LEU A 206 34.41 -23.03 -27.37
C LEU A 206 33.93 -21.60 -27.11
N CYS A 207 32.72 -21.43 -26.58
CA CYS A 207 32.18 -20.13 -26.21
C CYS A 207 33.00 -19.47 -25.08
N PHE A 208 33.42 -20.24 -24.08
CA PHE A 208 34.29 -19.77 -23.00
C PHE A 208 35.62 -19.23 -23.56
N SER A 209 36.26 -20.02 -24.42
CA SER A 209 37.52 -19.63 -25.08
C SER A 209 37.35 -18.39 -25.97
N TYR A 210 36.23 -18.27 -26.69
CA TYR A 210 35.91 -17.09 -27.50
C TYR A 210 35.85 -15.81 -26.64
N ILE A 211 35.17 -15.85 -25.49
CA ILE A 211 35.08 -14.70 -24.57
C ILE A 211 36.44 -14.37 -23.97
N TRP A 212 37.28 -15.38 -23.71
CA TRP A 212 38.63 -15.21 -23.18
C TRP A 212 39.55 -14.44 -24.13
N ILE A 213 39.47 -14.73 -25.44
CA ILE A 213 40.34 -14.13 -26.47
C ILE A 213 39.97 -12.67 -26.79
N LEU A 214 38.74 -12.20 -26.51
CA LEU A 214 38.32 -10.83 -26.81
C LEU A 214 39.11 -9.78 -25.97
N PRO A 215 39.59 -8.65 -26.52
CA PRO A 215 40.31 -7.62 -25.74
C PRO A 215 39.44 -6.94 -24.68
N THR A 216 40.00 -6.66 -23.49
CA THR A 216 39.32 -5.90 -22.40
C THR A 216 39.12 -4.41 -22.74
N ALA A 217 39.96 -3.85 -23.61
CA ALA A 217 39.95 -2.44 -24.04
C ALA A 217 38.71 -1.98 -24.84
N CYS A 218 37.72 -2.85 -25.06
CA CYS A 218 36.44 -2.48 -25.69
C CYS A 218 35.44 -1.80 -24.72
N ILE A 219 35.87 -1.44 -23.51
CA ILE A 219 35.00 -1.03 -22.41
C ILE A 219 35.71 0.12 -21.65
N PRO A 220 35.13 1.33 -21.56
CA PRO A 220 35.81 2.47 -20.96
C PRO A 220 36.14 2.24 -19.49
N GLU A 221 37.38 2.53 -19.11
CA GLU A 221 37.91 2.55 -17.74
C GLU A 221 37.88 3.99 -17.15
N GLU A 222 37.01 4.86 -17.66
CA GLU A 222 36.84 6.21 -17.13
C GLU A 222 35.62 6.27 -16.22
N GLN A 223 35.82 5.89 -14.96
CA GLN A 223 35.07 6.34 -13.77
C GLN A 223 35.53 5.63 -12.48
N ALA A 224 36.51 4.72 -12.56
CA ALA A 224 37.10 4.09 -11.37
C ALA A 224 38.05 5.02 -10.59
N ALA A 225 38.49 6.15 -11.16
CA ALA A 225 39.46 7.06 -10.54
C ALA A 225 38.83 8.23 -9.74
N GLN A 226 37.52 8.46 -9.80
CA GLN A 226 36.83 9.51 -9.00
C GLN A 226 36.14 8.96 -7.75
N ALA A 227 36.12 7.64 -7.55
CA ALA A 227 35.63 7.00 -6.33
C ALA A 227 36.75 6.77 -5.27
N GLY A 228 37.98 7.22 -5.55
CA GLY A 228 39.17 6.99 -4.71
C GLY A 228 39.73 8.23 -4.01
N GLY A 229 39.05 9.38 -4.08
CA GLY A 229 39.46 10.62 -3.41
C GLY A 229 38.33 11.17 -2.55
N MET A 230 38.10 10.57 -1.39
CA MET A 230 37.31 11.18 -0.33
C MET A 230 38.08 10.96 0.96
N ASP A 231 38.45 12.07 1.59
CA ASP A 231 39.33 12.15 2.76
C ASP A 231 38.87 11.23 3.90
N ASP A 232 39.87 10.65 4.57
CA ASP A 232 39.75 9.54 5.54
C ASP A 232 39.25 9.98 6.93
N GLU A 233 38.52 11.11 7.04
CA GLU A 233 38.08 11.65 8.34
C GLU A 233 36.56 11.66 8.59
N ASP A 234 35.71 11.28 7.64
CA ASP A 234 34.24 11.37 7.83
C ASP A 234 33.48 10.08 7.48
N ARG A 235 34.02 8.93 7.95
CA ARG A 235 33.31 7.64 7.87
C ARG A 235 32.41 7.49 9.10
N PRO A 236 31.07 7.62 9.00
CA PRO A 236 30.21 7.32 10.13
C PRO A 236 30.39 5.85 10.49
N GLN A 237 30.75 5.58 11.75
CA GLN A 237 30.81 4.24 12.33
C GLN A 237 29.43 3.56 12.21
N ARG A 238 29.16 2.95 11.06
CA ARG A 238 27.99 2.09 10.85
C ARG A 238 28.23 0.80 11.62
N LYS A 239 27.48 0.65 12.72
CA LYS A 239 27.30 -0.61 13.44
C LYS A 239 27.06 -1.75 12.44
N PRO A 240 27.53 -2.98 12.72
CA PRO A 240 27.38 -4.10 11.81
C PRO A 240 25.88 -4.40 11.63
N THR A 241 25.29 -3.91 10.54
CA THR A 241 24.01 -4.38 10.05
C THR A 241 24.14 -5.88 9.85
N SER A 242 23.30 -6.65 10.54
CA SER A 242 23.12 -8.08 10.29
C SER A 242 23.14 -8.32 8.78
N THR A 243 23.97 -9.26 8.33
CA THR A 243 24.09 -9.66 6.92
C THR A 243 22.74 -9.89 6.27
N ALA A 244 21.71 -10.27 7.04
CA ALA A 244 20.33 -10.41 6.60
C ALA A 244 19.62 -9.09 6.22
N ILE A 245 19.88 -7.97 6.92
CA ILE A 245 19.28 -6.66 6.61
C ILE A 245 19.93 -6.05 5.36
N LEU A 246 21.24 -6.23 5.23
CA LEU A 246 21.99 -5.86 4.03
C LEU A 246 21.53 -6.70 2.83
N LEU A 247 21.38 -8.02 3.00
CA LEU A 247 20.77 -8.91 2.00
C LEU A 247 19.38 -8.39 1.63
N LEU A 248 18.50 -8.14 2.60
CA LEU A 248 17.12 -7.71 2.36
C LEU A 248 17.04 -6.36 1.62
N HIS A 249 17.93 -5.42 1.95
CA HIS A 249 18.01 -4.13 1.25
C HIS A 249 18.46 -4.28 -0.21
N LEU A 250 19.42 -5.17 -0.45
CA LEU A 250 19.93 -5.47 -1.79
C LEU A 250 18.91 -6.27 -2.62
N LEU A 251 18.20 -7.22 -2.00
CA LEU A 251 17.12 -8.00 -2.60
C LEU A 251 15.91 -7.15 -3.05
N LEU A 252 15.61 -6.05 -2.33
CA LEU A 252 14.50 -5.15 -2.65
C LEU A 252 14.86 -4.03 -3.63
N GLN A 253 16.14 -3.88 -4.01
CA GLN A 253 16.61 -2.78 -4.83
C GLN A 253 16.01 -2.73 -6.25
N PRO A 254 15.86 -3.85 -6.99
CA PRO A 254 15.24 -3.85 -8.31
C PRO A 254 13.74 -3.50 -8.25
N LEU A 255 13.04 -3.99 -7.22
CA LEU A 255 11.63 -3.68 -6.97
C LEU A 255 11.43 -2.20 -6.60
N ARG A 256 12.36 -1.60 -5.86
CA ARG A 256 12.36 -0.16 -5.57
C ARG A 256 12.58 0.69 -6.83
N ALA A 257 13.42 0.25 -7.77
CA ALA A 257 13.66 0.96 -9.03
C ALA A 257 12.43 0.94 -9.95
N ALA A 258 11.74 -0.22 -10.05
CA ALA A 258 10.46 -0.37 -10.73
C ALA A 258 9.41 0.61 -10.17
N VAL A 259 9.22 0.64 -8.85
CA VAL A 259 8.26 1.53 -8.17
C VAL A 259 8.57 3.02 -8.37
N ARG A 260 9.84 3.39 -8.57
CA ARG A 260 10.27 4.79 -8.64
C ARG A 260 10.03 5.44 -10.01
N THR A 261 9.91 4.65 -11.09
CA THR A 261 9.86 5.19 -12.46
C THR A 261 8.54 4.84 -13.15
N ARG A 262 7.56 5.75 -13.05
CA ARG A 262 6.18 5.60 -13.56
C ARG A 262 6.10 5.17 -15.04
N ALA A 263 7.07 5.56 -15.87
CA ALA A 263 7.11 5.24 -17.29
C ALA A 263 7.38 3.74 -17.59
N LEU A 264 7.93 2.98 -16.63
CA LEU A 264 8.30 1.57 -16.83
C LEU A 264 7.22 0.56 -16.38
N TRP A 265 6.22 1.00 -15.62
CA TRP A 265 5.24 0.09 -15.00
C TRP A 265 4.44 -0.72 -16.02
N ALA A 266 3.99 -0.06 -17.10
CA ALA A 266 3.21 -0.74 -18.13
C ALA A 266 4.06 -1.75 -18.94
N PRO A 267 5.27 -1.41 -19.41
CA PRO A 267 6.18 -2.41 -19.99
C PRO A 267 6.49 -3.59 -19.05
N GLU A 268 6.73 -3.34 -17.76
CA GLU A 268 7.05 -4.37 -16.76
C GLU A 268 5.87 -5.33 -16.52
N ALA A 269 4.68 -4.79 -16.28
CA ALA A 269 3.48 -5.59 -16.07
C ALA A 269 3.05 -6.35 -17.34
N ALA A 270 3.22 -5.74 -18.51
CA ALA A 270 2.97 -6.40 -19.79
C ALA A 270 3.93 -7.59 -20.02
N LEU A 271 5.22 -7.44 -19.71
CA LEU A 271 6.18 -8.55 -19.79
C LEU A 271 5.83 -9.68 -18.83
N LEU A 272 5.49 -9.38 -17.57
CA LEU A 272 5.11 -10.39 -16.59
C LEU A 272 3.94 -11.24 -17.09
N LEU A 273 2.87 -10.60 -17.57
CA LEU A 273 1.68 -11.29 -18.08
C LEU A 273 1.98 -12.07 -19.37
N PHE A 274 2.78 -11.49 -20.28
CA PHE A 274 3.17 -12.14 -21.52
C PHE A 274 4.03 -13.40 -21.26
N LEU A 275 4.98 -13.34 -20.33
CA LEU A 275 5.83 -14.49 -20.00
C LEU A 275 5.07 -15.54 -19.19
N ALA A 276 4.11 -15.12 -18.35
CA ALA A 276 3.15 -16.05 -17.73
C ALA A 276 2.34 -16.84 -18.78
N ALA A 277 2.08 -16.24 -19.94
CA ALA A 277 1.38 -16.89 -21.04
C ALA A 277 2.27 -17.76 -21.95
N THR A 278 3.58 -17.49 -22.03
CA THR A 278 4.42 -18.03 -23.11
C THR A 278 5.54 -18.95 -22.65
N SER A 279 6.05 -18.82 -21.42
CA SER A 279 7.17 -19.65 -20.95
C SER A 279 6.86 -21.14 -20.85
N TYR A 280 5.61 -21.53 -20.58
CA TYR A 280 5.16 -22.93 -20.59
C TYR A 280 4.35 -23.30 -21.86
N LEU A 281 4.07 -22.34 -22.74
CA LEU A 281 3.26 -22.56 -23.94
C LEU A 281 3.90 -23.60 -24.86
N TYR A 282 5.21 -23.48 -25.10
CA TYR A 282 5.90 -24.35 -26.03
C TYR A 282 6.04 -25.80 -25.51
N PRO A 283 6.44 -26.05 -24.25
CA PRO A 283 6.29 -27.37 -23.62
C PRO A 283 4.87 -27.94 -23.74
N ALA A 284 3.84 -27.11 -23.54
CA ALA A 284 2.45 -27.54 -23.71
C ALA A 284 2.11 -27.93 -25.16
N ILE A 285 2.61 -27.21 -26.18
CA ILE A 285 2.47 -27.58 -27.60
C ILE A 285 3.08 -28.97 -27.87
N LEU A 286 4.29 -29.23 -27.36
CA LEU A 286 4.95 -30.53 -27.56
C LEU A 286 4.20 -31.67 -26.88
N VAL A 287 3.74 -31.45 -25.64
CA VAL A 287 2.91 -32.44 -24.92
C VAL A 287 1.59 -32.67 -25.65
N PHE A 288 0.93 -31.61 -26.12
CA PHE A 288 -0.31 -31.71 -26.88
C PHE A 288 -0.11 -32.45 -28.21
N ALA A 289 0.94 -32.16 -28.98
CA ALA A 289 1.25 -32.85 -30.23
C ALA A 289 1.52 -34.35 -30.01
N SER A 290 2.26 -34.69 -28.95
CA SER A 290 2.58 -36.08 -28.60
C SER A 290 1.36 -36.86 -28.14
N THR A 291 0.53 -36.24 -27.29
CA THR A 291 -0.63 -36.91 -26.68
C THR A 291 -1.84 -36.98 -27.61
N ARG A 292 -2.08 -35.94 -28.42
CA ARG A 292 -3.25 -35.83 -29.31
C ARG A 292 -2.99 -36.41 -30.70
N HIS A 293 -1.80 -36.20 -31.25
CA HIS A 293 -1.47 -36.54 -32.65
C HIS A 293 -0.37 -37.61 -32.76
N GLY A 294 0.16 -38.13 -31.64
CA GLY A 294 1.12 -39.24 -31.63
C GLY A 294 2.52 -38.89 -32.14
N PHE A 295 2.96 -37.63 -31.98
CA PHE A 295 4.25 -37.16 -32.50
C PHE A 295 5.42 -37.87 -31.84
N THR A 296 6.40 -38.30 -32.65
CA THR A 296 7.68 -38.85 -32.20
C THR A 296 8.67 -37.76 -31.78
N ALA A 297 9.77 -38.17 -31.16
CA ALA A 297 10.90 -37.31 -30.81
C ALA A 297 11.37 -36.41 -31.96
N ALA A 298 11.62 -37.02 -33.12
CA ALA A 298 12.08 -36.31 -34.31
C ALA A 298 10.99 -35.32 -34.80
N GLN A 299 9.73 -35.73 -34.78
CA GLN A 299 8.59 -34.90 -35.19
C GLN A 299 8.39 -33.68 -34.29
N ASN A 300 8.56 -33.83 -32.97
CA ASN A 300 8.57 -32.72 -32.03
C ASN A 300 9.79 -31.82 -32.20
N GLY A 301 10.96 -32.38 -32.51
CA GLY A 301 12.16 -31.62 -32.85
C GLY A 301 11.91 -30.65 -34.01
N TRP A 302 11.19 -31.07 -35.06
CA TRP A 302 10.83 -30.20 -36.17
C TRP A 302 9.96 -29.00 -35.78
N ILE A 303 9.10 -29.13 -34.75
CA ILE A 303 8.35 -27.99 -34.21
C ILE A 303 9.35 -26.95 -33.65
N VAL A 304 10.41 -27.39 -32.98
CA VAL A 304 11.39 -26.50 -32.31
C VAL A 304 12.15 -25.70 -33.35
N SER A 305 12.67 -26.41 -34.35
CA SER A 305 13.34 -25.78 -35.50
C SER A 305 12.46 -24.77 -36.20
N LEU A 306 11.23 -25.16 -36.51
CA LEU A 306 10.35 -24.33 -37.32
C LEU A 306 9.96 -23.04 -36.57
N THR A 307 9.67 -23.15 -35.27
CA THR A 307 9.38 -22.01 -34.39
C THR A 307 10.60 -21.09 -34.31
N ALA A 308 11.78 -21.61 -34.00
CA ALA A 308 12.99 -20.82 -33.85
C ALA A 308 13.45 -20.18 -35.17
N ALA A 309 13.36 -20.89 -36.29
CA ALA A 309 13.63 -20.37 -37.63
C ALA A 309 12.68 -19.21 -37.97
N SER A 310 11.37 -19.41 -37.77
CA SER A 310 10.35 -18.38 -38.05
C SER A 310 10.59 -17.10 -37.22
N CYS A 311 10.88 -17.25 -35.93
CA CYS A 311 11.21 -16.12 -35.05
C CYS A 311 12.50 -15.41 -35.48
N SER A 312 13.55 -16.15 -35.85
CA SER A 312 14.82 -15.58 -36.32
C SER A 312 14.65 -14.79 -37.62
N CYS A 313 13.91 -15.32 -38.59
CA CYS A 313 13.61 -14.65 -39.86
C CYS A 313 12.85 -13.35 -39.63
N CYS A 314 11.87 -13.35 -38.73
CA CYS A 314 11.11 -12.16 -38.36
C CYS A 314 12.03 -11.07 -37.76
N LEU A 315 12.85 -11.41 -36.77
CA LEU A 315 13.76 -10.46 -36.12
C LEU A 315 14.81 -9.91 -37.10
N LEU A 316 15.39 -10.76 -37.96
CA LEU A 316 16.33 -10.32 -39.01
C LEU A 316 15.65 -9.42 -40.04
N ALA A 317 14.42 -9.74 -40.45
CA ALA A 317 13.67 -8.90 -41.38
C ALA A 317 13.44 -7.49 -40.80
N VAL A 318 13.05 -7.39 -39.52
CA VAL A 318 12.78 -6.11 -38.85
C VAL A 318 14.07 -5.30 -38.60
N HIS A 319 15.14 -5.94 -38.14
CA HIS A 319 16.34 -5.22 -37.69
C HIS A 319 17.42 -5.05 -38.78
N VAL A 320 17.40 -5.85 -39.84
CA VAL A 320 18.44 -5.87 -40.88
C VAL A 320 17.88 -5.53 -42.27
N VAL A 321 16.77 -6.14 -42.67
CA VAL A 321 16.25 -6.03 -44.05
C VAL A 321 15.43 -4.75 -44.25
N TRP A 322 14.43 -4.52 -43.40
CA TRP A 322 13.51 -3.38 -43.51
C TRP A 322 14.20 -2.00 -43.46
N PRO A 323 15.20 -1.77 -42.59
CA PRO A 323 15.92 -0.49 -42.55
C PRO A 323 16.78 -0.23 -43.80
N ARG A 324 17.17 -1.26 -44.56
CA ARG A 324 17.92 -1.13 -45.82
C ARG A 324 17.03 -0.84 -47.03
N LEU A 325 15.79 -1.33 -47.00
CA LEU A 325 14.80 -1.13 -48.06
C LEU A 325 14.10 0.25 -48.00
N ARG A 326 14.09 0.90 -46.84
CA ARG A 326 13.55 2.25 -46.64
C ARG A 326 14.56 3.13 -45.89
N PRO A 327 15.57 3.68 -46.58
CA PRO A 327 16.47 4.67 -45.96
C PRO A 327 15.65 5.88 -45.49
N ALA A 328 15.98 6.40 -44.30
CA ALA A 328 15.34 7.60 -43.78
C ALA A 328 15.57 8.79 -44.74
N PRO A 329 14.60 9.71 -44.92
CA PRO A 329 14.78 10.89 -45.74
C PRO A 329 16.00 11.70 -45.26
N ALA A 330 16.81 12.19 -46.20
CA ALA A 330 17.96 13.02 -45.92
C ALA A 330 17.52 14.28 -45.16
N ALA A 331 18.27 14.66 -44.13
CA ALA A 331 17.96 15.84 -43.32
C ALA A 331 18.12 17.11 -44.18
N ASP A 332 17.08 17.95 -44.23
CA ASP A 332 17.11 19.27 -44.86
C ASP A 332 18.18 20.16 -44.16
N PRO A 333 19.13 20.75 -44.89
CA PRO A 333 20.22 21.53 -44.29
C PRO A 333 19.78 22.90 -43.73
N VAL A 334 18.52 23.31 -43.92
CA VAL A 334 18.03 24.65 -43.53
C VAL A 334 17.28 24.64 -42.19
N ASN A 335 16.92 23.47 -41.65
CA ASN A 335 16.16 23.39 -40.40
C ASN A 335 16.84 22.41 -39.43
N ASN A 336 17.46 22.96 -38.39
CA ASN A 336 18.21 22.26 -37.33
C ASN A 336 17.33 21.36 -36.42
N ASN A 337 16.19 20.88 -36.91
CA ASN A 337 15.35 19.92 -36.20
C ASN A 337 15.94 18.53 -36.36
N LYS A 338 16.76 18.13 -35.37
CA LYS A 338 17.03 16.71 -35.06
C LYS A 338 15.72 15.92 -35.20
N PRO A 339 15.69 14.77 -35.89
CA PRO A 339 14.48 13.96 -36.00
C PRO A 339 13.92 13.68 -34.60
N ARG A 340 12.66 14.08 -34.37
CA ARG A 340 12.03 14.00 -33.05
C ARG A 340 12.10 12.55 -32.51
N PRO A 341 12.61 12.33 -31.27
CA PRO A 341 12.72 11.00 -30.67
C PRO A 341 11.38 10.24 -30.55
N SER A 342 10.24 10.96 -30.59
CA SER A 342 8.90 10.39 -30.50
C SER A 342 8.54 9.38 -31.60
N SER A 343 8.97 9.61 -32.84
CA SER A 343 8.55 8.77 -33.99
C SER A 343 9.04 7.33 -33.93
N ARG A 344 10.12 7.05 -33.18
CA ARG A 344 10.76 5.73 -33.12
C ARG A 344 10.35 4.92 -31.89
N VAL A 345 10.02 5.58 -30.78
CA VAL A 345 9.36 4.95 -29.61
C VAL A 345 8.04 4.32 -30.04
N ASP A 346 7.29 4.99 -30.93
CA ASP A 346 6.04 4.50 -31.49
C ASP A 346 6.18 3.22 -32.34
N VAL A 347 7.32 3.02 -33.02
CA VAL A 347 7.54 1.83 -33.87
C VAL A 347 7.72 0.57 -33.03
N ASN A 348 8.50 0.63 -31.96
CA ASN A 348 8.73 -0.52 -31.09
C ASN A 348 7.46 -0.94 -30.35
N PHE A 349 6.67 0.03 -29.89
CA PHE A 349 5.34 -0.23 -29.32
C PHE A 349 4.41 -0.95 -30.32
N ARG A 350 4.33 -0.46 -31.57
CA ARG A 350 3.50 -1.07 -32.61
C ARG A 350 3.94 -2.50 -32.93
N ASN A 351 5.23 -2.76 -33.00
CA ASN A 351 5.77 -4.10 -33.26
C ASN A 351 5.47 -5.06 -32.10
N ALA A 352 5.59 -4.59 -30.85
CA ALA A 352 5.19 -5.36 -29.66
C ALA A 352 3.70 -5.71 -29.70
N ALA A 353 2.85 -4.71 -29.97
CA ALA A 353 1.41 -4.88 -30.03
C ALA A 353 0.98 -5.85 -31.14
N ALA A 354 1.56 -5.74 -32.34
CA ALA A 354 1.30 -6.64 -33.45
C ALA A 354 1.70 -8.09 -33.12
N SER A 355 2.85 -8.28 -32.45
CA SER A 355 3.34 -9.60 -32.04
C SER A 355 2.43 -10.25 -31.00
N MET A 356 1.96 -9.47 -30.00
CA MET A 356 1.01 -9.95 -28.98
C MET A 356 -0.37 -10.27 -29.58
N LEU A 357 -0.89 -9.43 -30.48
CA LEU A 357 -2.16 -9.68 -31.16
C LEU A 357 -2.12 -10.97 -31.99
N LEU A 358 -1.04 -11.19 -32.73
CA LEU A 358 -0.85 -12.40 -33.52
C LEU A 358 -0.85 -13.64 -32.64
N LEU A 359 -0.13 -13.60 -31.52
CA LEU A 359 -0.06 -14.72 -30.60
C LEU A 359 -1.41 -15.02 -29.92
N ALA A 360 -2.12 -13.97 -29.49
CA ALA A 360 -3.46 -14.11 -28.91
C ALA A 360 -4.45 -14.75 -29.89
N ALA A 361 -4.35 -14.44 -31.18
CA ALA A 361 -5.21 -15.01 -32.21
C ALA A 361 -4.86 -16.48 -32.54
N VAL A 362 -3.57 -16.84 -32.53
CA VAL A 362 -3.10 -18.18 -32.95
C VAL A 362 -3.23 -19.22 -31.84
N CYS A 363 -3.08 -18.84 -30.56
CA CYS A 363 -3.12 -19.81 -29.46
C CYS A 363 -4.41 -20.67 -29.47
N PRO A 364 -5.63 -20.10 -29.51
CA PRO A 364 -6.85 -20.91 -29.54
C PRO A 364 -6.92 -21.88 -30.73
N ALA A 365 -6.37 -21.48 -31.88
CA ALA A 365 -6.35 -22.33 -33.08
C ALA A 365 -5.51 -23.60 -32.89
N ILE A 366 -4.45 -23.57 -32.06
CA ILE A 366 -3.63 -24.76 -31.76
C ILE A 366 -4.48 -25.82 -31.03
N GLY A 367 -5.28 -25.39 -30.04
CA GLY A 367 -6.16 -26.26 -29.28
C GLY A 367 -7.30 -26.88 -30.10
N LEU A 368 -7.62 -26.30 -31.26
CA LEU A 368 -8.69 -26.73 -32.17
C LEU A 368 -8.17 -27.56 -33.37
N THR A 369 -6.88 -27.94 -33.38
CA THR A 369 -6.31 -28.71 -34.48
C THR A 369 -6.90 -30.12 -34.58
N THR A 370 -7.24 -30.51 -35.81
CA THR A 370 -7.79 -31.84 -36.14
C THR A 370 -6.80 -32.70 -36.93
N ARG A 371 -5.82 -32.08 -37.60
CA ARG A 371 -4.79 -32.78 -38.39
C ARG A 371 -3.39 -32.44 -37.86
N ALA A 372 -2.52 -33.45 -37.79
CA ALA A 372 -1.13 -33.34 -37.35
C ALA A 372 -0.36 -32.16 -37.99
N TRP A 373 -0.46 -31.99 -39.31
CA TRP A 373 0.31 -30.95 -40.02
C TRP A 373 -0.07 -29.51 -39.61
N GLN A 374 -1.28 -29.29 -39.09
CA GLN A 374 -1.75 -27.97 -38.66
C GLN A 374 -0.94 -27.45 -37.47
N VAL A 375 -0.44 -28.34 -36.61
CA VAL A 375 0.38 -27.99 -35.45
C VAL A 375 1.69 -27.33 -35.89
N TYR A 376 2.32 -27.82 -36.96
CA TYR A 376 3.55 -27.21 -37.49
C TYR A 376 3.30 -25.78 -37.98
N VAL A 377 2.25 -25.57 -38.77
CA VAL A 377 1.91 -24.24 -39.32
C VAL A 377 1.58 -23.28 -38.18
N LEU A 378 0.72 -23.67 -37.25
CA LEU A 378 0.32 -22.80 -36.14
C LEU A 378 1.46 -22.53 -35.16
N ALA A 379 2.35 -23.50 -34.92
CA ALA A 379 3.56 -23.28 -34.11
C ALA A 379 4.55 -22.33 -34.78
N ALA A 380 4.65 -22.33 -36.12
CA ALA A 380 5.44 -21.38 -36.88
C ALA A 380 4.88 -19.95 -36.77
N VAL A 381 3.56 -19.80 -36.90
CA VAL A 381 2.90 -18.49 -36.78
C VAL A 381 2.94 -17.97 -35.34
N ALA A 382 2.72 -18.84 -34.34
CA ALA A 382 2.86 -18.47 -32.93
C ALA A 382 4.27 -17.96 -32.61
N ALA A 383 5.29 -18.51 -33.25
CA ALA A 383 6.68 -18.08 -33.07
C ALA A 383 6.93 -16.62 -33.42
N LEU A 384 6.21 -16.07 -34.39
CA LEU A 384 6.31 -14.65 -34.77
C LEU A 384 5.94 -13.74 -33.59
N GLY A 385 5.00 -14.17 -32.76
CA GLY A 385 4.58 -13.47 -31.54
C GLY A 385 5.60 -13.51 -30.39
N LEU A 386 6.50 -14.50 -30.36
CA LEU A 386 7.52 -14.64 -29.30
C LEU A 386 8.59 -13.54 -29.32
N SER A 387 8.61 -12.71 -30.37
CA SER A 387 9.49 -11.55 -30.48
C SER A 387 9.07 -10.35 -29.62
N ALA A 388 7.85 -10.36 -29.06
CA ALA A 388 7.30 -9.24 -28.30
C ALA A 388 8.20 -8.72 -27.16
N PRO A 389 8.86 -9.57 -26.34
CA PRO A 389 9.69 -9.10 -25.22
C PRO A 389 10.84 -8.18 -25.66
N ALA A 390 11.47 -8.45 -26.81
CA ALA A 390 12.55 -7.60 -27.34
C ALA A 390 12.05 -6.20 -27.72
N PHE A 391 10.85 -6.13 -28.30
CA PHE A 391 10.21 -4.86 -28.64
C PHE A 391 9.76 -4.09 -27.40
N VAL A 392 9.23 -4.78 -26.38
CA VAL A 392 8.82 -4.15 -25.11
C VAL A 392 10.02 -3.60 -24.35
N LYS A 393 11.13 -4.34 -24.25
CA LYS A 393 12.39 -3.82 -23.67
C LYS A 393 12.94 -2.62 -24.43
N SER A 394 12.97 -2.70 -25.76
CA SER A 394 13.43 -1.58 -26.60
C SER A 394 12.55 -0.33 -26.45
N TYR A 395 11.23 -0.53 -26.31
CA TYR A 395 10.26 0.53 -26.01
C TYR A 395 10.52 1.15 -24.63
N ALA A 396 10.66 0.32 -23.59
CA ALA A 396 10.92 0.75 -22.21
C ALA A 396 12.20 1.58 -22.05
N VAL A 397 13.30 1.15 -22.68
CA VAL A 397 14.57 1.92 -22.70
C VAL A 397 14.39 3.25 -23.45
N GLY A 398 13.59 3.27 -24.52
CA GLY A 398 13.26 4.49 -25.26
C GLY A 398 12.45 5.51 -24.46
N LEU A 399 11.55 5.05 -23.58
CA LEU A 399 10.81 5.91 -22.66
C LEU A 399 11.75 6.60 -21.66
N LEU A 400 12.72 5.88 -21.10
CA LEU A 400 13.70 6.44 -20.16
C LEU A 400 14.60 7.51 -20.79
N ALA A 401 15.09 7.27 -22.00
CA ALA A 401 15.89 8.24 -22.75
C ALA A 401 15.10 9.52 -23.11
N SER A 402 13.77 9.41 -23.23
CA SER A 402 12.89 10.56 -23.47
C SER A 402 12.62 11.38 -22.21
N CYS A 403 12.79 10.80 -21.02
CA CYS A 403 12.65 11.50 -19.74
C CYS A 403 13.95 12.20 -19.29
N SER A 404 15.13 11.70 -19.68
CA SER A 404 16.43 12.22 -19.24
C SER A 404 16.91 13.49 -19.96
N SER A 405 16.24 13.94 -21.03
CA SER A 405 16.60 15.19 -21.73
C SER A 405 16.28 16.48 -20.93
N SER A 406 15.89 16.35 -19.66
CA SER A 406 15.54 17.47 -18.77
C SER A 406 16.42 17.59 -17.52
N SER A 407 17.37 16.67 -17.29
CA SER A 407 18.23 16.65 -16.10
C SER A 407 19.71 16.51 -16.46
N SER A 408 20.51 17.51 -16.10
CA SER A 408 21.98 17.55 -16.26
C SER A 408 22.72 16.73 -15.18
N ASP A 409 22.29 15.50 -14.92
CA ASP A 409 22.90 14.60 -13.94
C ASP A 409 23.61 13.43 -14.63
N GLY A 410 24.90 13.24 -14.34
CA GLY A 410 25.78 12.24 -14.96
C GLY A 410 25.54 10.76 -14.58
N ASP A 411 24.33 10.38 -14.15
CA ASP A 411 23.96 9.03 -13.67
C ASP A 411 22.98 8.28 -14.61
N ASP A 412 23.02 8.57 -15.92
CA ASP A 412 22.08 8.02 -16.91
C ASP A 412 22.28 6.49 -17.15
N ASP A 413 23.52 6.01 -17.08
CA ASP A 413 23.86 4.59 -17.29
C ASP A 413 23.44 3.68 -16.13
N GLY A 414 23.50 4.19 -14.90
CA GLY A 414 23.03 3.49 -13.70
C GLY A 414 21.52 3.23 -13.75
N ARG A 415 20.74 4.20 -14.20
CA ARG A 415 19.27 4.11 -14.31
C ARG A 415 18.80 3.13 -15.39
N LYS A 416 19.42 3.15 -16.57
CA LYS A 416 19.10 2.19 -17.66
C LYS A 416 19.39 0.75 -17.26
N THR A 417 20.50 0.52 -16.56
CA THR A 417 20.89 -0.82 -16.07
C THR A 417 19.91 -1.33 -15.00
N GLN A 418 19.51 -0.46 -14.07
CA GLN A 418 18.50 -0.81 -13.04
C GLN A 418 17.14 -1.14 -13.66
N ALA A 419 16.70 -0.36 -14.66
CA ALA A 419 15.46 -0.61 -15.38
C ALA A 419 15.47 -1.94 -16.14
N LEU A 420 16.58 -2.26 -16.82
CA LEU A 420 16.72 -3.54 -17.51
C LEU A 420 16.70 -4.73 -16.54
N THR A 421 17.30 -4.57 -15.35
CA THR A 421 17.28 -5.57 -14.29
C THR A 421 15.86 -5.79 -13.77
N ALA A 422 15.09 -4.71 -13.60
CA ALA A 422 13.67 -4.79 -13.21
C ALA A 422 12.82 -5.49 -14.27
N LEU A 423 13.02 -5.17 -15.56
CA LEU A 423 12.33 -5.84 -16.67
C LEU A 423 12.65 -7.34 -16.73
N ALA A 424 13.93 -7.72 -16.61
CA ALA A 424 14.36 -9.13 -16.61
C ALA A 424 13.83 -9.90 -15.39
N LEU A 425 13.70 -9.23 -14.23
CA LEU A 425 13.07 -9.81 -13.06
C LEU A 425 11.58 -10.10 -13.32
N MET A 426 10.85 -9.16 -13.91
CA MET A 426 9.43 -9.34 -14.23
C MET A 426 9.19 -10.45 -15.25
N GLU A 427 10.06 -10.57 -16.25
CA GLU A 427 10.05 -11.68 -17.20
C GLU A 427 10.23 -13.04 -16.50
N THR A 428 11.19 -13.11 -15.57
CA THR A 428 11.49 -14.36 -14.87
C THR A 428 10.41 -14.71 -13.84
N CYS A 429 9.78 -13.72 -13.22
CA CYS A 429 8.58 -13.93 -12.40
C CYS A 429 7.41 -14.44 -13.24
N GLY A 430 7.18 -13.86 -14.42
CA GLY A 430 6.20 -14.38 -15.38
C GLY A 430 6.50 -15.83 -15.78
N ALA A 431 7.76 -16.14 -16.07
CA ALA A 431 8.20 -17.49 -16.42
C ALA A 431 7.98 -18.50 -15.27
N LEU A 432 8.16 -18.08 -14.01
CA LEU A 432 7.88 -18.90 -12.83
C LEU A 432 6.37 -19.16 -12.64
N LEU A 433 5.54 -18.16 -12.94
CA LEU A 433 4.08 -18.29 -12.87
C LEU A 433 3.52 -19.16 -14.01
N SER A 434 4.18 -19.20 -15.17
CA SER A 434 3.65 -19.87 -16.36
C SER A 434 3.31 -21.35 -16.16
N PRO A 435 4.17 -22.22 -15.58
CA PRO A 435 3.82 -23.61 -15.30
C PRO A 435 2.70 -23.76 -14.27
N VAL A 436 2.54 -22.81 -13.34
CA VAL A 436 1.47 -22.86 -12.33
C VAL A 436 0.13 -22.53 -12.99
N VAL A 437 0.08 -21.46 -13.79
CA VAL A 437 -1.15 -20.98 -14.43
C VAL A 437 -1.56 -21.89 -15.59
N LEU A 438 -0.64 -22.21 -16.49
CA LEU A 438 -0.90 -23.03 -17.67
C LEU A 438 -0.86 -24.54 -17.38
N GLY A 439 -0.03 -24.98 -16.43
CA GLY A 439 0.07 -26.39 -16.08
C GLY A 439 -1.16 -26.93 -15.36
N VAL A 440 -1.92 -26.10 -14.63
CA VAL A 440 -3.22 -26.48 -14.07
C VAL A 440 -4.24 -26.67 -15.20
N ALA A 441 -4.33 -25.72 -16.14
CA ALA A 441 -5.19 -25.85 -17.31
C ALA A 441 -4.85 -27.09 -18.16
N ALA A 442 -3.57 -27.48 -18.22
CA ALA A 442 -3.12 -28.64 -18.99
C ALA A 442 -3.62 -29.99 -18.46
N ARG A 443 -4.09 -30.06 -17.21
CA ARG A 443 -4.51 -31.31 -16.57
C ARG A 443 -5.91 -31.78 -16.94
N GLU A 444 -6.78 -30.89 -17.41
CA GLU A 444 -8.20 -31.21 -17.65
C GLU A 444 -8.44 -31.71 -19.08
N ASP A 445 -8.03 -30.95 -20.11
CA ASP A 445 -8.32 -31.30 -21.52
C ASP A 445 -7.17 -31.03 -22.52
N GLY A 446 -6.02 -30.53 -22.05
CA GLY A 446 -4.83 -30.20 -22.87
C GLY A 446 -5.01 -29.03 -23.86
N SER A 447 -6.23 -28.80 -24.37
CA SER A 447 -6.60 -27.70 -25.28
C SER A 447 -6.91 -26.39 -24.55
N SER A 448 -7.44 -26.46 -23.32
CA SER A 448 -7.77 -25.31 -22.46
C SER A 448 -6.55 -24.42 -22.15
N VAL A 449 -5.35 -25.00 -22.11
CA VAL A 449 -4.07 -24.29 -21.94
C VAL A 449 -3.93 -23.14 -22.94
N PHE A 450 -4.31 -23.38 -24.19
CA PHE A 450 -4.12 -22.40 -25.25
C PHE A 450 -5.10 -21.23 -25.16
N PHE A 451 -6.30 -21.45 -24.61
CA PHE A 451 -7.27 -20.38 -24.34
C PHE A 451 -6.82 -19.51 -23.16
N VAL A 452 -6.30 -20.12 -22.09
CA VAL A 452 -5.75 -19.39 -20.94
C VAL A 452 -4.52 -18.58 -21.36
N ALA A 453 -3.63 -19.15 -22.18
CA ALA A 453 -2.49 -18.43 -22.75
C ALA A 453 -2.96 -17.22 -23.59
N ALA A 454 -3.97 -17.39 -24.44
CA ALA A 454 -4.53 -16.29 -25.23
C ALA A 454 -5.07 -15.14 -24.35
N ALA A 455 -5.82 -15.47 -23.29
CA ALA A 455 -6.38 -14.47 -22.37
C ALA A 455 -5.28 -13.66 -21.67
N LEU A 456 -4.21 -14.31 -21.22
CA LEU A 456 -3.07 -13.64 -20.59
C LEU A 456 -2.32 -12.73 -21.58
N VAL A 457 -2.16 -13.14 -22.84
CA VAL A 457 -1.55 -12.28 -23.88
C VAL A 457 -2.43 -11.06 -24.18
N VAL A 458 -3.76 -11.21 -24.20
CA VAL A 458 -4.70 -10.08 -24.35
C VAL A 458 -4.59 -9.12 -23.17
N ALA A 459 -4.50 -9.62 -21.94
CA ALA A 459 -4.29 -8.81 -20.76
C ALA A 459 -2.94 -8.05 -20.81
N ALA A 460 -1.88 -8.71 -21.25
CA ALA A 460 -0.57 -8.08 -21.45
C ALA A 460 -0.62 -6.92 -22.46
N LEU A 461 -1.31 -7.12 -23.59
CA LEU A 461 -1.51 -6.09 -24.61
C LEU A 461 -2.35 -4.91 -24.08
N ALA A 462 -3.43 -5.19 -23.33
CA ALA A 462 -4.27 -4.15 -22.73
C ALA A 462 -3.45 -3.26 -21.78
N VAL A 463 -2.63 -3.87 -20.93
CA VAL A 463 -1.75 -3.14 -20.00
C VAL A 463 -0.73 -2.27 -20.75
N LEU A 464 -0.08 -2.82 -21.79
CA LEU A 464 0.90 -2.10 -22.59
C LEU A 464 0.27 -0.90 -23.33
N THR A 465 -0.93 -1.09 -23.89
CA THR A 465 -1.66 -0.05 -24.63
C THR A 465 -2.19 1.07 -23.74
N ILE A 466 -2.74 0.74 -22.57
CA ILE A 466 -3.17 1.73 -21.58
C ILE A 466 -1.99 2.59 -21.14
N GLY A 467 -0.85 1.97 -20.84
CA GLY A 467 0.36 2.71 -20.45
C GLY A 467 0.90 3.65 -21.53
N ALA A 468 0.86 3.23 -22.80
CA ALA A 468 1.27 4.07 -23.92
C ALA A 468 0.35 5.28 -24.13
N VAL A 469 -0.97 5.11 -23.96
CA VAL A 469 -1.95 6.20 -24.04
C VAL A 469 -1.76 7.19 -22.89
N ASP A 470 -1.54 6.68 -21.67
CA ASP A 470 -1.25 7.52 -20.50
C ASP A 470 0.03 8.34 -20.70
N PHE A 471 1.10 7.73 -21.23
CA PHE A 471 2.35 8.42 -21.54
C PHE A 471 2.17 9.50 -22.63
N ALA A 472 1.43 9.19 -23.71
CA ALA A 472 1.13 10.14 -24.78
C ALA A 472 0.24 11.32 -24.30
N SER A 473 -0.63 11.08 -23.32
CA SER A 473 -1.52 12.09 -22.74
C SER A 473 -0.84 13.02 -21.72
N GLY A 474 0.27 12.57 -21.11
CA GLY A 474 1.02 13.32 -20.09
C GLY A 474 2.08 14.28 -20.65
N GLY A 475 2.40 14.20 -21.95
CA GLY A 475 3.43 15.00 -22.60
C GLY A 475 2.87 16.12 -23.47
N GLY A 476 2.39 17.21 -22.87
CA GLY A 476 2.11 18.46 -23.61
C GLY A 476 0.80 19.13 -23.21
N GLY A 477 0.90 20.24 -22.47
CA GLY A 477 -0.20 21.20 -22.34
C GLY A 477 -0.55 21.78 -23.72
N GLY A 478 -1.84 21.84 -24.04
CA GLY A 478 -2.32 22.52 -25.24
C GLY A 478 -3.55 21.90 -25.87
N ARG A 479 -4.73 22.42 -25.50
CA ARG A 479 -6.02 22.45 -26.22
C ARG A 479 -6.09 21.77 -27.62
N LEU A 480 -6.00 20.44 -27.76
CA LEU A 480 -6.43 19.75 -29.01
C LEU A 480 -6.56 18.23 -28.87
N GLY A 481 -7.11 17.74 -27.74
CA GLY A 481 -7.33 16.30 -27.51
C GLY A 481 -8.77 15.89 -27.15
N ARG A 482 -9.69 16.85 -26.94
CA ARG A 482 -11.07 16.57 -26.46
C ARG A 482 -12.04 16.06 -27.54
N ARG A 483 -11.61 15.84 -28.79
CA ARG A 483 -12.52 15.43 -29.88
C ARG A 483 -12.39 13.99 -30.38
N ARG A 484 -11.46 13.16 -29.87
CA ARG A 484 -11.34 11.74 -30.31
C ARG A 484 -11.68 10.68 -29.26
N VAL A 485 -11.85 11.04 -27.99
CA VAL A 485 -12.25 10.10 -26.92
C VAL A 485 -13.77 9.89 -26.84
N ALA A 486 -14.55 10.67 -27.61
CA ALA A 486 -16.01 10.55 -27.66
C ALA A 486 -16.54 9.42 -28.59
N ARG A 487 -15.68 8.66 -29.29
CA ARG A 487 -16.11 7.60 -30.23
C ARG A 487 -15.85 6.16 -29.80
N LEU A 488 -15.28 5.91 -28.62
CA LEU A 488 -15.02 4.55 -28.11
C LEU A 488 -15.78 4.22 -26.80
N ARG A 489 -16.81 5.01 -26.46
CA ARG A 489 -17.76 4.70 -25.37
C ARG A 489 -18.93 3.79 -25.81
N GLY A 490 -18.88 3.23 -27.02
CA GLY A 490 -19.95 2.41 -27.60
C GLY A 490 -19.80 0.89 -27.44
N ALA A 491 -18.80 0.39 -26.71
CA ALA A 491 -18.53 -1.06 -26.59
C ALA A 491 -18.32 -1.51 -25.13
N GLY A 492 -19.05 -0.90 -24.19
CA GLY A 492 -19.08 -1.26 -22.77
C GLY A 492 -20.48 -1.67 -22.34
N ALA A 493 -21.09 -2.60 -23.08
CA ALA A 493 -22.41 -3.16 -22.78
C ALA A 493 -22.33 -4.70 -22.77
N PHE A 494 -21.50 -5.24 -21.89
CA PHE A 494 -21.49 -6.65 -21.49
C PHE A 494 -20.69 -6.73 -20.18
N LEU A 495 -21.36 -6.44 -19.06
CA LEU A 495 -21.01 -6.77 -17.66
C LEU A 495 -21.88 -5.92 -16.73
N SER A 496 -23.19 -6.17 -16.73
CA SER A 496 -24.12 -5.63 -15.74
C SER A 496 -25.29 -6.61 -15.54
N VAL A 497 -24.98 -7.86 -15.21
CA VAL A 497 -25.96 -8.78 -14.61
C VAL A 497 -25.13 -9.74 -13.74
N THR A 498 -25.18 -9.57 -12.42
CA THR A 498 -25.08 -10.61 -11.37
C THR A 498 -25.01 -9.94 -10.00
N ASP A 499 -26.08 -9.22 -9.64
CA ASP A 499 -26.43 -8.90 -8.25
C ASP A 499 -27.83 -9.48 -8.01
N ASP A 500 -27.98 -10.82 -7.97
CA ASP A 500 -29.22 -11.44 -7.42
C ASP A 500 -29.16 -12.98 -7.22
N ALA A 501 -28.05 -13.54 -6.71
CA ALA A 501 -27.96 -15.00 -6.53
C ALA A 501 -27.21 -15.45 -5.25
N SER A 502 -27.30 -14.69 -4.14
CA SER A 502 -26.70 -15.06 -2.86
C SER A 502 -27.71 -15.48 -1.77
N ALA A 503 -28.99 -15.64 -2.11
CA ALA A 503 -30.02 -16.06 -1.18
C ALA A 503 -30.80 -17.27 -1.71
N ARG A 504 -30.27 -18.48 -1.47
CA ARG A 504 -30.97 -19.78 -1.30
C ARG A 504 -30.02 -20.90 -1.71
N LEU A 505 -29.48 -21.61 -0.72
CA LEU A 505 -29.28 -23.07 -0.68
C LEU A 505 -28.27 -23.39 0.43
N GLY A 506 -28.79 -23.57 1.64
CA GLY A 506 -28.08 -24.36 2.64
C GLY A 506 -28.34 -25.84 2.36
N THR A 507 -27.28 -26.65 2.20
CA THR A 507 -27.06 -27.94 2.89
C THR A 507 -25.79 -28.63 2.38
N ARG A 508 -24.91 -28.96 3.34
CA ARG A 508 -23.90 -30.03 3.38
C ARG A 508 -23.28 -30.53 2.05
N ALA A 509 -22.06 -30.09 1.77
CA ALA A 509 -20.99 -30.94 1.23
C ALA A 509 -19.62 -30.42 1.73
N ASP A 510 -18.83 -31.33 2.29
CA ASP A 510 -17.60 -31.10 3.05
C ASP A 510 -16.37 -30.72 2.19
N VAL A 511 -15.55 -29.81 2.75
CA VAL A 511 -14.08 -29.69 2.64
C VAL A 511 -13.48 -29.56 1.23
N LEU A 512 -13.45 -28.32 0.74
CA LEU A 512 -12.40 -27.81 -0.15
C LEU A 512 -11.78 -26.57 0.52
N LEU A 513 -10.45 -26.58 0.69
CA LEU A 513 -9.67 -25.53 1.35
C LEU A 513 -9.86 -24.18 0.63
N GLU A 514 -10.62 -23.27 1.25
CA GLU A 514 -10.74 -21.90 0.79
C GLU A 514 -9.44 -21.10 0.99
N PRO A 515 -9.11 -20.15 0.09
CA PRO A 515 -7.99 -19.21 0.25
C PRO A 515 -8.02 -18.44 1.58
N GLU A 516 -9.22 -18.21 2.14
CA GLU A 516 -9.42 -17.57 3.44
C GLU A 516 -8.91 -18.42 4.61
N ALA A 517 -9.01 -19.76 4.53
CA ALA A 517 -8.52 -20.66 5.57
C ALA A 517 -6.98 -20.64 5.67
N SER A 518 -6.29 -20.53 4.54
CA SER A 518 -4.82 -20.47 4.49
C SER A 518 -4.28 -19.14 5.02
N GLY A 519 -4.89 -18.00 4.64
CA GLY A 519 -4.53 -16.69 5.17
C GLY A 519 -4.82 -16.56 6.67
N ARG A 520 -5.94 -17.14 7.14
CA ARG A 520 -6.30 -17.22 8.56
C ARG A 520 -5.24 -17.98 9.36
N LEU A 521 -4.79 -19.15 8.89
CA LEU A 521 -3.76 -19.94 9.57
C LEU A 521 -2.43 -19.19 9.68
N ILE A 522 -2.01 -18.47 8.63
CA ILE A 522 -0.76 -17.70 8.62
C ILE A 522 -0.80 -16.57 9.66
N LEU A 523 -1.85 -15.75 9.66
CA LEU A 523 -1.99 -14.65 10.61
C LEU A 523 -2.07 -15.15 12.06
N GLN A 524 -2.79 -16.26 12.28
CA GLN A 524 -2.88 -16.87 13.61
C GLN A 524 -1.55 -17.45 14.09
N HIS A 525 -0.73 -17.96 13.17
CA HIS A 525 0.61 -18.45 13.47
C HIS A 525 1.59 -17.31 13.77
N GLN A 526 1.53 -16.23 12.98
CA GLN A 526 2.38 -15.04 13.15
C GLN A 526 2.06 -14.29 14.46
N HIS A 527 0.79 -14.17 14.83
CA HIS A 527 0.31 -13.49 16.02
C HIS A 527 -0.19 -14.47 17.08
N ARG A 528 0.65 -15.44 17.46
CA ARG A 528 0.23 -16.51 18.38
C ARG A 528 0.02 -15.97 19.81
N VAL A 529 -1.15 -16.28 20.39
CA VAL A 529 -1.48 -16.01 21.80
C VAL A 529 -1.86 -17.34 22.46
N PRO A 530 -0.88 -18.06 23.04
CA PRO A 530 -1.12 -19.37 23.64
C PRO A 530 -1.77 -19.25 25.01
N HIS A 531 -2.43 -20.31 25.45
CA HIS A 531 -2.85 -20.46 26.83
C HIS A 531 -1.70 -21.04 27.66
N SER A 532 -1.39 -20.44 28.81
CA SER A 532 -0.30 -20.79 29.72
C SER A 532 -0.33 -22.26 30.17
N ALA A 533 -1.53 -22.81 30.43
CA ALA A 533 -1.73 -24.21 30.79
C ALA A 533 -1.81 -25.20 29.61
N GLY A 534 -1.39 -24.81 28.40
CA GLY A 534 -1.42 -25.68 27.21
C GLY A 534 -2.82 -25.95 26.63
N GLN A 535 -3.82 -25.17 27.05
CA GLN A 535 -5.19 -25.24 26.50
C GLN A 535 -5.27 -24.60 25.10
N LYS A 536 -6.49 -24.57 24.53
CA LYS A 536 -6.74 -23.96 23.21
C LYS A 536 -6.22 -22.51 23.16
N PRO A 537 -5.68 -22.06 22.01
CA PRO A 537 -5.27 -20.67 21.83
C PRO A 537 -6.47 -19.72 21.94
N ILE A 538 -6.19 -18.42 22.08
CA ILE A 538 -7.23 -17.42 22.30
C ILE A 538 -8.38 -17.52 21.27
N PRO A 539 -9.66 -17.48 21.71
CA PRO A 539 -10.80 -17.38 20.80
C PRO A 539 -10.60 -16.25 19.81
N THR A 540 -10.86 -16.51 18.53
CA THR A 540 -10.49 -15.59 17.45
C THR A 540 -11.60 -15.49 16.44
N VAL A 541 -12.09 -14.26 16.25
CA VAL A 541 -13.02 -13.93 15.18
C VAL A 541 -12.33 -14.23 13.83
N PRO A 542 -12.98 -14.97 12.91
CA PRO A 542 -12.43 -15.24 11.58
C PRO A 542 -12.06 -13.93 10.87
N PHE A 543 -10.92 -13.91 10.19
CA PHE A 543 -10.49 -12.72 9.45
C PHE A 543 -11.43 -12.46 8.26
N THR A 544 -11.88 -11.22 8.09
CA THR A 544 -12.71 -10.80 6.95
C THR A 544 -11.90 -9.91 6.01
N TRP A 545 -11.69 -10.32 4.76
CA TRP A 545 -10.92 -9.52 3.81
C TRP A 545 -11.68 -8.25 3.37
N PRO A 546 -11.02 -7.10 3.16
CA PRO A 546 -9.58 -6.82 3.34
C PRO A 546 -9.20 -6.24 4.72
N ASN A 547 -10.17 -5.80 5.51
CA ASN A 547 -9.92 -4.97 6.71
C ASN A 547 -9.89 -5.76 8.02
N GLY A 548 -10.06 -7.08 7.98
CA GLY A 548 -10.48 -7.82 9.16
C GLY A 548 -11.84 -7.33 9.65
N GLN A 549 -11.96 -7.20 10.96
CA GLN A 549 -13.07 -6.54 11.65
C GLN A 549 -12.86 -5.03 11.78
N GLY A 550 -11.76 -4.48 11.26
CA GLY A 550 -11.35 -3.09 11.46
C GLY A 550 -12.31 -2.03 10.90
N THR A 551 -13.29 -2.39 10.07
CA THR A 551 -14.38 -1.49 9.62
C THR A 551 -15.59 -1.62 10.54
N GLU A 552 -16.03 -2.87 10.78
CA GLU A 552 -17.16 -3.20 11.64
C GLU A 552 -16.95 -2.67 13.08
N LYS A 553 -15.70 -2.74 13.58
CA LYS A 553 -15.28 -2.20 14.88
C LYS A 553 -15.70 -0.74 15.11
N PHE A 554 -15.68 0.10 14.06
CA PHE A 554 -15.97 1.53 14.18
C PHE A 554 -17.42 1.87 13.87
N PHE A 555 -18.00 1.34 12.79
CA PHE A 555 -19.34 1.74 12.35
C PHE A 555 -20.47 0.87 12.93
N GLU A 556 -20.16 -0.37 13.32
CA GLU A 556 -21.12 -1.31 13.91
C GLU A 556 -20.64 -1.80 15.30
N GLY A 557 -19.68 -1.10 15.89
CA GLY A 557 -18.87 -1.60 17.01
C GLY A 557 -19.67 -2.06 18.22
N ARG A 558 -20.81 -1.41 18.54
CA ARG A 558 -21.66 -1.82 19.67
C ARG A 558 -22.33 -3.18 19.42
N LYS A 559 -22.94 -3.36 18.24
CA LYS A 559 -23.57 -4.62 17.84
C LYS A 559 -22.53 -5.72 17.67
N ALA A 560 -21.39 -5.38 17.08
CA ALA A 560 -20.24 -6.24 16.92
C ALA A 560 -19.69 -6.74 18.26
N ALA A 561 -19.50 -5.85 19.24
CA ALA A 561 -19.02 -6.18 20.58
C ALA A 561 -19.94 -7.18 21.29
N LEU A 562 -21.26 -6.94 21.24
CA LEU A 562 -22.26 -7.86 21.80
C LEU A 562 -22.15 -9.25 21.16
N ARG A 563 -22.23 -9.30 19.83
CA ARG A 563 -22.16 -10.55 19.06
C ARG A 563 -20.86 -11.33 19.31
N TRP A 564 -19.70 -10.66 19.21
CA TRP A 564 -18.42 -11.33 19.38
C TRP A 564 -18.18 -11.79 20.81
N ARG A 565 -18.65 -11.05 21.81
CA ARG A 565 -18.54 -11.47 23.20
C ARG A 565 -19.42 -12.68 23.50
N ASP A 566 -20.62 -12.73 22.93
CA ASP A 566 -21.55 -13.86 23.10
C ASP A 566 -21.00 -15.13 22.41
N GLU A 567 -20.37 -14.99 21.24
CA GLU A 567 -19.83 -16.12 20.47
C GLU A 567 -18.45 -16.60 20.95
N PHE A 568 -17.54 -15.68 21.28
CA PHE A 568 -16.12 -15.98 21.58
C PHE A 568 -15.75 -15.83 23.06
N GLY A 569 -16.69 -15.39 23.90
CA GLY A 569 -16.49 -15.22 25.33
C GLY A 569 -15.90 -13.86 25.72
N PRO A 570 -15.49 -13.68 27.00
CA PRO A 570 -15.14 -12.38 27.56
C PRO A 570 -13.71 -11.89 27.23
N ILE A 571 -12.92 -12.70 26.53
CA ILE A 571 -11.59 -12.33 26.02
C ILE A 571 -11.38 -13.05 24.68
N TYR A 572 -11.14 -12.26 23.63
CA TYR A 572 -11.04 -12.77 22.27
C TYR A 572 -10.16 -11.88 21.41
N ARG A 573 -9.78 -12.37 20.23
CA ARG A 573 -9.00 -11.63 19.24
C ARG A 573 -9.84 -11.24 18.04
N ILE A 574 -9.68 -10.00 17.59
CA ILE A 574 -10.15 -9.49 16.30
C ILE A 574 -8.97 -9.04 15.44
N TRP A 575 -9.26 -8.71 14.18
CA TRP A 575 -8.26 -8.21 13.23
C TRP A 575 -8.59 -6.78 12.78
N SER A 576 -7.62 -5.86 12.87
CA SER A 576 -7.73 -4.53 12.27
C SER A 576 -6.69 -4.39 11.16
N GLY A 577 -7.13 -4.53 9.91
CA GLY A 577 -6.23 -4.94 8.83
C GLY A 577 -5.55 -6.25 9.22
N PHE A 578 -4.24 -6.35 9.03
CA PHE A 578 -3.46 -7.53 9.44
C PHE A 578 -2.98 -7.50 10.90
N GLN A 579 -3.34 -6.48 11.68
CA GLN A 579 -2.93 -6.38 13.07
C GLN A 579 -3.91 -7.13 13.97
N ALA A 580 -3.38 -7.96 14.86
CA ALA A 580 -4.16 -8.61 15.90
C ALA A 580 -4.47 -7.64 17.04
N GLU A 581 -5.74 -7.56 17.44
CA GLU A 581 -6.18 -6.81 18.61
C GLU A 581 -6.90 -7.74 19.60
N ILE A 582 -6.45 -7.75 20.86
CA ILE A 582 -7.08 -8.54 21.92
C ILE A 582 -8.12 -7.66 22.62
N VAL A 583 -9.35 -8.16 22.70
CA VAL A 583 -10.47 -7.47 23.33
C VAL A 583 -10.61 -7.93 24.78
N LEU A 584 -10.63 -6.96 25.70
CA LEU A 584 -10.93 -7.17 27.12
C LEU A 584 -12.35 -6.68 27.41
N SER A 585 -13.17 -7.53 28.03
CA SER A 585 -14.57 -7.23 28.35
C SER A 585 -14.88 -7.22 29.86
N LYS A 586 -13.91 -7.49 30.74
CA LYS A 586 -14.11 -7.50 32.20
C LYS A 586 -13.25 -6.47 32.94
N PRO A 587 -13.75 -5.88 34.05
CA PRO A 587 -12.97 -4.97 34.89
C PRO A 587 -11.66 -5.57 35.41
N GLU A 588 -11.64 -6.84 35.78
CA GLU A 588 -10.45 -7.52 36.32
C GLU A 588 -9.37 -7.69 35.25
N GLN A 589 -9.77 -7.95 34.00
CA GLN A 589 -8.87 -8.02 32.85
C GLN A 589 -8.24 -6.64 32.59
N ALA A 590 -9.08 -5.60 32.55
CA ALA A 590 -8.62 -4.23 32.36
C ALA A 590 -7.68 -3.80 33.50
N GLN A 591 -8.00 -4.12 34.76
CA GLN A 591 -7.13 -3.84 35.90
C GLN A 591 -5.77 -4.50 35.76
N ARG A 592 -5.73 -5.79 35.35
CA ARG A 592 -4.47 -6.53 35.17
C ARG A 592 -3.62 -5.95 34.04
N PHE A 593 -4.24 -5.56 32.92
CA PHE A 593 -3.53 -5.00 31.79
C PHE A 593 -3.04 -3.58 32.07
N TYR A 594 -3.92 -2.68 32.52
CA TYR A 594 -3.64 -1.25 32.65
C TYR A 594 -2.95 -0.85 33.96
N ARG A 595 -2.55 -1.79 34.82
CA ARG A 595 -1.83 -1.49 36.07
C ARG A 595 -0.53 -0.72 35.82
N ASP A 596 0.15 -1.01 34.71
CA ASP A 596 1.40 -0.41 34.28
C ASP A 596 1.27 0.36 32.96
N SER A 597 0.09 0.93 32.67
CA SER A 597 -0.18 1.62 31.40
C SER A 597 0.67 2.86 31.12
N HIS A 598 1.44 3.33 32.11
CA HIS A 598 2.47 4.37 31.91
C HIS A 598 3.64 3.91 31.02
N LEU A 599 3.82 2.60 30.84
CA LEU A 599 4.83 1.99 29.96
C LEU A 599 4.24 1.54 28.62
N HIS A 600 2.91 1.59 28.44
CA HIS A 600 2.29 1.06 27.23
C HIS A 600 2.57 1.95 26.01
N ILE A 601 2.54 1.31 24.85
CA ILE A 601 2.78 1.94 23.54
C ILE A 601 1.46 1.93 22.77
N LYS A 602 1.06 3.08 22.22
CA LYS A 602 -0.10 3.18 21.33
C LYS A 602 0.19 2.49 20.01
N ALA A 603 -0.81 1.80 19.45
CA ALA A 603 -0.61 1.18 18.15
C ALA A 603 -0.39 2.24 17.07
N LYS A 604 0.56 1.98 16.17
CA LYS A 604 0.90 2.88 15.07
C LYS A 604 -0.34 3.15 14.22
N ASP A 605 -0.59 4.43 13.93
CA ASP A 605 -1.73 4.91 13.14
C ASP A 605 -3.08 4.36 13.62
N ASN A 606 -3.20 4.04 14.92
CA ASN A 606 -4.39 3.44 15.55
C ASN A 606 -4.85 2.11 14.91
N ASN A 607 -3.95 1.40 14.21
CA ASN A 607 -4.26 0.29 13.30
C ASN A 607 -5.27 0.63 12.19
N SER A 608 -5.46 1.93 11.89
CA SER A 608 -6.36 2.45 10.87
C SER A 608 -5.69 2.74 9.53
N GLY A 609 -4.36 2.58 9.46
CA GLY A 609 -3.60 2.66 8.21
C GLY A 609 -3.10 4.06 7.88
N TRP A 610 -2.56 4.20 6.67
CA TRP A 610 -1.75 5.37 6.31
C TRP A 610 -2.53 6.69 6.33
N LEU A 611 -3.80 6.70 5.91
CA LEU A 611 -4.59 7.92 5.87
C LEU A 611 -4.81 8.46 7.28
N PHE A 612 -5.08 7.57 8.23
CA PHE A 612 -5.18 7.93 9.64
C PHE A 612 -3.84 8.46 10.17
N GLY A 613 -2.73 7.83 9.78
CA GLY A 613 -1.38 8.27 10.14
C GLY A 613 -1.05 9.70 9.69
N GLU A 614 -1.45 10.07 8.48
CA GLU A 614 -1.25 11.43 7.95
C GLU A 614 -2.15 12.49 8.63
N LEU A 615 -3.31 12.08 9.14
CA LEU A 615 -4.23 12.96 9.88
C LEU A 615 -3.80 13.14 11.33
N LEU A 616 -3.57 12.05 12.07
CA LEU A 616 -3.40 12.06 13.52
C LEU A 616 -2.27 11.16 14.04
N GLY A 617 -1.48 10.51 13.18
CA GLY A 617 -0.50 9.48 13.60
C GLY A 617 0.56 9.95 14.61
N GLN A 618 0.76 11.25 14.76
CA GLN A 618 1.71 11.89 15.67
C GLN A 618 1.05 12.90 16.63
N CYS A 619 -0.26 12.84 16.83
CA CYS A 619 -0.93 13.67 17.84
C CYS A 619 -0.63 13.18 19.26
N VAL A 620 -0.89 14.04 20.27
CA VAL A 620 -0.66 13.71 21.69
C VAL A 620 -1.38 12.45 22.16
N GLY A 621 -2.53 12.11 21.57
CA GLY A 621 -3.23 10.87 21.86
C GLY A 621 -2.47 9.59 21.47
N LEU A 622 -1.56 9.67 20.48
CA LEU A 622 -0.99 8.50 19.78
C LEU A 622 0.53 8.37 19.84
N VAL A 623 1.26 9.44 20.16
CA VAL A 623 2.70 9.32 20.48
C VAL A 623 2.90 8.55 21.80
N SER A 624 4.06 7.92 22.00
CA SER A 624 4.29 7.00 23.14
C SER A 624 5.50 7.40 24.00
N LEU A 625 5.50 6.91 25.25
CA LEU A 625 6.62 7.01 26.19
C LEU A 625 7.15 8.45 26.37
N ASP A 626 8.47 8.66 26.25
CA ASP A 626 9.08 9.97 26.49
C ASP A 626 8.60 11.03 25.51
N ARG A 627 8.36 10.67 24.24
CA ARG A 627 7.79 11.60 23.24
C ARG A 627 6.41 12.09 23.67
N TRP A 628 5.59 11.21 24.24
CA TRP A 628 4.30 11.60 24.82
C TRP A 628 4.47 12.55 26.00
N ARG A 629 5.42 12.30 26.91
CA ARG A 629 5.66 13.19 28.06
C ARG A 629 6.06 14.59 27.59
N THR A 630 7.02 14.69 26.69
CA THR A 630 7.49 15.98 26.13
C THR A 630 6.35 16.75 25.46
N LEU A 631 5.57 16.10 24.60
CA LEU A 631 4.44 16.78 23.95
C LEU A 631 3.34 17.15 24.96
N ARG A 632 3.02 16.24 25.89
CA ARG A 632 1.99 16.44 26.90
C ARG A 632 2.33 17.59 27.84
N GLU A 633 3.58 17.75 28.23
CA GLU A 633 4.06 18.88 29.04
C GLU A 633 3.74 20.24 28.40
N GLN A 634 3.80 20.35 27.07
CA GLN A 634 3.47 21.59 26.35
C GLN A 634 1.95 21.84 26.26
N VAL A 635 1.14 20.78 26.09
CA VAL A 635 -0.31 20.93 25.80
C VAL A 635 -1.23 20.76 27.02
N ASP A 636 -0.75 20.19 28.14
CA ASP A 636 -1.55 19.98 29.37
C ASP A 636 -1.94 21.27 30.12
N PRO A 637 -1.11 22.34 30.20
CA PRO A 637 -1.41 23.53 31.00
C PRO A 637 -2.82 24.14 30.79
N PRO A 638 -3.31 24.39 29.56
CA PRO A 638 -4.65 24.94 29.33
C PRO A 638 -5.80 24.00 29.71
N PHE A 639 -5.52 22.71 29.93
CA PHE A 639 -6.50 21.68 30.31
C PHE A 639 -6.30 21.15 31.74
N SER A 640 -5.35 21.74 32.48
CA SER A 640 -5.17 21.46 33.90
C SER A 640 -6.48 21.75 34.67
N ARG A 641 -6.66 21.10 35.82
CA ARG A 641 -7.89 21.31 36.61
C ARG A 641 -8.13 22.79 36.97
N PRO A 642 -7.12 23.58 37.39
CA PRO A 642 -7.31 25.01 37.64
C PRO A 642 -7.68 25.80 36.37
N ALA A 643 -7.00 25.56 35.25
CA ALA A 643 -7.31 26.24 33.98
C ALA A 643 -8.73 25.92 33.50
N ALA A 644 -9.13 24.65 33.57
CA ALA A 644 -10.47 24.20 33.21
C ALA A 644 -11.57 24.86 34.07
N ILE A 645 -11.31 25.10 35.36
CA ILE A 645 -12.22 25.88 36.21
C ILE A 645 -12.31 27.33 35.71
N GLY A 646 -11.15 27.94 35.39
CA GLY A 646 -11.08 29.30 34.84
C GLY A 646 -11.86 29.48 33.52
N HIS A 647 -11.90 28.45 32.68
CA HIS A 647 -12.65 28.46 31.42
C HIS A 647 -14.18 28.44 31.60
N THR A 648 -14.69 28.04 32.76
CA THR A 648 -16.14 27.76 32.97
C THR A 648 -17.03 28.97 32.64
N ALA A 649 -16.61 30.19 33.00
CA ALA A 649 -17.39 31.39 32.71
C ALA A 649 -17.46 31.69 31.19
N MET A 650 -16.38 31.43 30.46
CA MET A 650 -16.34 31.55 29.01
C MET A 650 -17.23 30.49 28.35
N LEU A 651 -17.19 29.24 28.82
CA LEU A 651 -18.06 28.17 28.34
C LEU A 651 -19.55 28.46 28.59
N ALA A 652 -19.90 28.93 29.78
CA ALA A 652 -21.28 29.29 30.14
C ALA A 652 -21.82 30.41 29.25
N ARG A 653 -21.03 31.49 29.07
CA ARG A 653 -21.39 32.59 28.17
C ARG A 653 -21.62 32.12 26.74
N GLN A 654 -20.72 31.31 26.19
CA GLN A 654 -20.87 30.81 24.82
C GLN A 654 -22.06 29.88 24.63
N ALA A 655 -22.37 29.05 25.63
CA ALA A 655 -23.58 28.22 25.60
C ALA A 655 -24.84 29.11 25.57
N ARG A 656 -24.86 30.17 26.38
CA ARG A 656 -25.97 31.13 26.46
C ARG A 656 -26.14 31.88 25.15
N ASP A 657 -25.06 32.42 24.60
CA ASP A 657 -25.06 33.15 23.32
C ASP A 657 -25.53 32.24 22.19
N PHE A 658 -25.02 31.00 22.13
CA PHE A 658 -25.43 30.01 21.14
C PHE A 658 -26.94 29.72 21.23
N VAL A 659 -27.48 29.47 22.43
CA VAL A 659 -28.91 29.22 22.64
C VAL A 659 -29.75 30.43 22.27
N ALA A 660 -29.31 31.62 22.63
CA ALA A 660 -29.99 32.87 22.32
C ALA A 660 -30.10 33.09 20.80
N GLU A 661 -28.98 32.97 20.09
CA GLU A 661 -28.90 33.20 18.65
C GLU A 661 -29.69 32.16 17.84
N HIS A 662 -29.57 30.88 18.21
CA HIS A 662 -30.08 29.78 17.39
C HIS A 662 -31.51 29.35 17.75
N PHE A 663 -31.95 29.55 18.99
CA PHE A 663 -33.24 29.03 19.47
C PHE A 663 -34.19 30.08 20.05
N LEU A 664 -33.70 31.21 20.55
CA LEU A 664 -34.55 32.26 21.13
C LEU A 664 -34.82 33.44 20.18
N SER A 665 -33.99 33.62 19.15
CA SER A 665 -34.19 34.63 18.11
C SER A 665 -35.47 34.38 17.30
N SER A 666 -36.26 35.42 17.06
CA SER A 666 -37.47 35.40 16.22
C SER A 666 -37.21 34.98 14.77
N SER A 667 -35.94 34.98 14.35
CA SER A 667 -35.48 34.59 13.01
C SER A 667 -34.96 33.14 12.95
N SER A 668 -35.16 32.33 13.99
CA SER A 668 -34.63 30.96 14.03
C SER A 668 -35.28 30.09 12.93
N PRO A 669 -34.48 29.43 12.06
CA PRO A 669 -34.99 28.56 11.01
C PRO A 669 -35.60 27.25 11.53
N LEU A 670 -35.50 26.97 12.83
CA LEU A 670 -35.96 25.72 13.47
C LEU A 670 -37.33 25.88 14.18
N LEU A 671 -37.93 27.08 14.14
CA LEU A 671 -39.25 27.35 14.68
C LEU A 671 -40.34 26.69 13.81
N LEU A 672 -41.23 25.90 14.42
CA LEU A 672 -42.42 25.42 13.73
C LEU A 672 -43.40 26.59 13.49
N PRO A 673 -44.01 26.72 12.29
CA PRO A 673 -44.85 27.87 11.95
C PRO A 673 -46.16 28.05 12.74
N ALA A 674 -46.54 27.15 13.67
CA ALA A 674 -47.90 27.14 14.22
C ALA A 674 -48.05 26.92 15.74
N ASP A 675 -47.03 26.48 16.49
CA ASP A 675 -47.21 26.05 17.90
C ASP A 675 -46.10 26.50 18.89
N GLY A 676 -45.11 27.28 18.43
CA GLY A 676 -44.02 27.77 19.28
C GLY A 676 -43.06 26.67 19.77
N ARG A 677 -43.11 25.47 19.19
CA ARG A 677 -42.19 24.37 19.48
C ARG A 677 -41.01 24.38 18.50
N ILE A 678 -39.84 23.98 18.99
CA ILE A 678 -38.61 23.90 18.18
C ILE A 678 -38.24 22.42 18.01
N ARG A 679 -37.98 22.01 16.77
CA ARG A 679 -37.50 20.66 16.45
C ARG A 679 -35.98 20.66 16.45
N LEU A 680 -35.39 19.99 17.43
CA LEU A 680 -33.94 19.86 17.59
C LEU A 680 -33.49 18.47 17.13
N ARG A 681 -32.49 18.43 16.25
CA ARG A 681 -31.64 17.25 16.00
C ARG A 681 -30.35 17.42 16.79
N PRO A 682 -30.22 16.81 17.99
CA PRO A 682 -29.14 17.16 18.91
C PRO A 682 -27.74 16.97 18.33
N ALA A 683 -27.53 15.96 17.48
CA ALA A 683 -26.24 15.72 16.84
C ALA A 683 -25.91 16.74 15.73
N ALA A 684 -26.90 17.18 14.95
CA ALA A 684 -26.66 18.12 13.84
C ALA A 684 -26.63 19.56 14.31
N ASP A 685 -27.62 19.97 15.10
CA ASP A 685 -27.89 21.38 15.40
C ASP A 685 -27.03 21.92 16.56
N LEU A 686 -26.48 21.05 17.43
CA LEU A 686 -25.57 21.46 18.52
C LEU A 686 -24.09 21.25 18.20
N LYS A 687 -23.75 20.66 17.05
CA LYS A 687 -22.40 20.17 16.69
C LYS A 687 -21.29 21.20 16.86
N LEU A 688 -21.51 22.43 16.37
CA LEU A 688 -20.49 23.47 16.33
C LEU A 688 -20.34 24.26 17.64
N CYS A 689 -21.31 24.19 18.56
CA CYS A 689 -21.23 24.87 19.85
C CYS A 689 -20.01 24.40 20.68
N PRO A 690 -19.85 23.10 20.99
CA PRO A 690 -18.69 22.64 21.75
C PRO A 690 -17.39 22.75 20.95
N PHE A 691 -17.44 22.68 19.62
CA PHE A 691 -16.28 22.86 18.76
C PHE A 691 -15.63 24.23 18.93
N PHE A 692 -16.44 25.29 18.88
CA PHE A 692 -15.93 26.65 19.03
C PHE A 692 -15.52 26.98 20.47
N MET A 693 -16.15 26.37 21.47
CA MET A 693 -15.70 26.48 22.86
C MET A 693 -14.27 25.98 23.06
N VAL A 694 -13.92 24.84 22.46
CA VAL A 694 -12.55 24.32 22.53
C VAL A 694 -11.60 25.12 21.64
N ALA A 695 -12.06 25.60 20.49
CA ALA A 695 -11.26 26.47 19.63
C ALA A 695 -10.84 27.76 20.36
N ASP A 696 -11.75 28.39 21.09
CA ASP A 696 -11.46 29.61 21.85
C ASP A 696 -10.50 29.36 23.02
N ILE A 697 -10.45 28.14 23.59
CA ILE A 697 -9.43 27.77 24.59
C ILE A 697 -8.03 27.84 23.98
N PHE A 698 -7.84 27.40 22.72
CA PHE A 698 -6.52 27.41 22.07
C PHE A 698 -6.14 28.75 21.44
N PHE A 699 -7.08 29.36 20.74
CA PHE A 699 -6.82 30.52 19.88
C PHE A 699 -7.24 31.84 20.53
N GLY A 700 -7.95 31.81 21.66
CA GLY A 700 -8.65 32.97 22.20
C GLY A 700 -9.91 33.29 21.39
N PRO A 701 -10.56 34.44 21.66
CA PRO A 701 -11.81 34.82 20.99
C PRO A 701 -11.65 34.88 19.47
N LEU A 702 -12.40 34.04 18.75
CA LEU A 702 -12.40 34.00 17.29
C LEU A 702 -13.41 34.97 16.66
N ASP A 703 -12.98 35.71 15.64
CA ASP A 703 -13.86 36.56 14.82
C ASP A 703 -14.78 35.74 13.88
N ALA A 704 -15.76 36.40 13.27
CA ALA A 704 -16.75 35.73 12.41
C ALA A 704 -16.11 35.05 11.17
N ALA A 705 -15.04 35.65 10.61
CA ALA A 705 -14.35 35.08 9.45
C ALA A 705 -13.55 33.83 9.84
N GLN A 706 -12.89 33.86 11.01
CA GLN A 706 -12.18 32.72 11.57
C GLN A 706 -13.13 31.56 11.90
N ARG A 707 -14.29 31.86 12.49
CA ARG A 707 -15.34 30.85 12.77
C ARG A 707 -15.85 30.22 11.48
N ALA A 708 -16.13 31.03 10.46
CA ALA A 708 -16.56 30.54 9.16
C ALA A 708 -15.49 29.67 8.47
N ALA A 709 -14.22 30.07 8.53
CA ALA A 709 -13.10 29.31 7.96
C ALA A 709 -12.93 27.93 8.63
N LEU A 710 -12.99 27.87 9.96
CA LEU A 710 -12.94 26.60 10.69
C LEU A 710 -14.11 25.68 10.37
N ALA A 711 -15.32 26.23 10.34
CA ALA A 711 -16.54 25.48 10.04
C ALA A 711 -16.51 24.91 8.60
N ALA A 712 -15.96 25.66 7.64
CA ALA A 712 -15.84 25.22 6.25
C ALA A 712 -14.93 23.99 6.07
N LEU A 713 -13.93 23.81 6.94
CA LEU A 713 -13.02 22.65 6.90
C LEU A 713 -13.62 21.38 7.52
N ALA A 714 -14.62 21.51 8.40
CA ALA A 714 -15.16 20.38 9.17
C ALA A 714 -15.71 19.23 8.29
N PRO A 715 -16.56 19.47 7.26
CA PRO A 715 -17.07 18.37 6.43
C PRO A 715 -15.98 17.60 5.70
N LEU A 716 -14.99 18.32 5.15
CA LEU A 716 -13.85 17.71 4.46
C LEU A 716 -13.04 16.81 5.41
N ARG A 717 -12.83 17.27 6.65
CA ARG A 717 -12.08 16.52 7.66
C ARG A 717 -12.84 15.31 8.19
N GLU A 718 -14.15 15.39 8.33
CA GLU A 718 -15.03 14.26 8.71
C GLU A 718 -15.00 13.17 7.63
N ASP A 719 -15.13 13.54 6.36
CA ASP A 719 -15.07 12.61 5.23
C ASP A 719 -13.74 11.85 5.16
N LEU A 720 -12.62 12.56 5.38
CA LEU A 720 -11.30 11.94 5.44
C LEU A 720 -11.18 10.93 6.59
N PHE A 721 -11.84 11.19 7.73
CA PHE A 721 -11.86 10.28 8.87
C PHE A 721 -12.72 9.06 8.63
N LYS A 722 -13.90 9.24 8.01
CA LYS A 722 -14.75 8.14 7.55
C LYS A 722 -13.98 7.24 6.59
N ASP A 723 -13.28 7.81 5.62
CA ASP A 723 -12.43 7.06 4.69
C ASP A 723 -11.31 6.29 5.41
N ALA A 724 -10.73 6.87 6.46
CA ALA A 724 -9.67 6.22 7.24
C ALA A 724 -10.19 4.97 7.98
N PHE A 725 -11.34 5.07 8.65
CA PHE A 725 -11.95 3.93 9.37
C PHE A 725 -12.62 2.91 8.44
N ARG A 726 -13.20 3.35 7.31
CA ARG A 726 -13.77 2.45 6.29
C ARG A 726 -12.70 1.51 5.72
N GLY A 727 -11.45 1.95 5.68
CA GLY A 727 -10.30 1.13 5.29
C GLY A 727 -10.18 0.96 3.78
N GLY A 728 -9.88 -0.26 3.31
CA GLY A 728 -9.61 -0.50 1.89
C GLY A 728 -8.32 0.20 1.44
N VAL A 729 -8.41 1.06 0.43
CA VAL A 729 -7.23 1.81 -0.08
C VAL A 729 -6.63 2.77 0.96
N SER A 730 -7.43 3.23 1.93
CA SER A 730 -6.98 4.10 3.01
C SER A 730 -6.22 3.35 4.11
N ARG A 731 -6.41 2.02 4.19
CA ARG A 731 -5.76 1.15 5.18
C ARG A 731 -4.31 0.83 4.80
N PHE A 732 -4.06 0.48 3.54
CA PHE A 732 -2.75 -0.02 3.11
C PHE A 732 -1.86 1.10 2.56
N ALA A 733 -0.60 1.16 2.99
CA ALA A 733 0.33 2.25 2.64
C ALA A 733 0.49 2.46 1.12
N PHE A 734 0.85 1.42 0.36
CA PHE A 734 -0.05 0.95 -0.69
C PHE A 734 -0.89 1.94 -1.50
N GLY A 735 -2.13 2.08 -1.03
CA GLY A 735 -3.21 2.82 -1.64
C GLY A 735 -2.92 4.30 -1.84
N LYS A 736 -1.94 4.86 -1.12
CA LYS A 736 -1.42 6.21 -1.39
C LYS A 736 -0.77 6.35 -2.77
N TYR A 737 -0.57 5.27 -3.53
CA TYR A 737 -0.02 5.35 -4.88
C TYR A 737 -0.99 4.85 -5.96
N LEU A 738 -2.15 4.31 -5.58
CA LEU A 738 -3.15 3.84 -6.53
C LEU A 738 -3.75 5.02 -7.32
N PRO A 739 -3.81 4.94 -8.66
CA PRO A 739 -4.51 5.92 -9.47
C PRO A 739 -6.03 5.85 -9.23
N GLY A 740 -6.73 6.98 -9.37
CA GLY A 740 -8.16 7.07 -9.09
C GLY A 740 -8.45 7.36 -7.62
N SER A 741 -9.02 6.39 -6.90
CA SER A 741 -9.50 6.56 -5.51
C SER A 741 -8.40 7.05 -4.57
N GLY A 742 -7.21 6.42 -4.62
CA GLY A 742 -6.06 6.86 -3.83
C GLY A 742 -5.63 8.31 -4.12
N SER A 743 -5.61 8.73 -5.39
CA SER A 743 -5.25 10.12 -5.76
C SER A 743 -6.28 11.14 -5.29
N ARG A 744 -7.57 10.78 -5.28
CA ARG A 744 -8.66 11.65 -4.80
C ARG A 744 -8.57 11.86 -3.29
N VAL A 745 -8.34 10.79 -2.53
CA VAL A 745 -8.12 10.86 -1.07
C VAL A 745 -6.91 11.74 -0.76
N ARG A 746 -5.79 11.60 -1.49
CA ARG A 746 -4.61 12.48 -1.30
C ARG A 746 -4.87 13.95 -1.63
N ALA A 747 -5.70 14.23 -2.64
CA ALA A 747 -6.03 15.60 -3.00
C ALA A 747 -6.84 16.28 -1.88
N ARG A 748 -7.89 15.61 -1.39
CA ARG A 748 -8.69 16.06 -0.23
C ARG A 748 -7.86 16.21 1.04
N LEU A 749 -6.96 15.26 1.31
CA LEU A 749 -6.06 15.32 2.45
C LEU A 749 -5.17 16.57 2.39
N ARG A 750 -4.57 16.86 1.22
CA ARG A 750 -3.78 18.08 1.04
C ARG A 750 -4.61 19.34 1.16
N GLU A 751 -5.80 19.37 0.56
CA GLU A 751 -6.72 20.50 0.67
C GLU A 751 -7.05 20.82 2.14
N PHE A 752 -7.37 19.79 2.94
CA PHE A 752 -7.58 19.96 4.38
C PHE A 752 -6.30 20.44 5.09
N GLN A 753 -5.17 19.77 4.87
CA GLN A 753 -3.91 20.12 5.53
C GLN A 753 -3.50 21.56 5.19
N ASP A 754 -3.53 21.96 3.91
CA ASP A 754 -3.17 23.31 3.48
C ASP A 754 -4.09 24.37 4.10
N GLY A 755 -5.41 24.13 4.10
CA GLY A 755 -6.39 24.99 4.75
C GLY A 755 -6.19 25.10 6.27
N TRP A 756 -5.91 23.95 6.92
CA TRP A 756 -5.65 23.88 8.35
C TRP A 756 -4.38 24.64 8.75
N HIS A 757 -3.27 24.41 8.05
CA HIS A 757 -2.02 25.13 8.29
C HIS A 757 -2.17 26.64 8.05
N ALA A 758 -2.92 27.04 7.02
CA ALA A 758 -3.19 28.44 6.73
C ALA A 758 -3.97 29.10 7.88
N PHE A 759 -5.04 28.45 8.36
CA PHE A 759 -5.83 28.93 9.48
C PHE A 759 -4.98 29.10 10.75
N VAL A 760 -4.23 28.06 11.16
CA VAL A 760 -3.43 28.10 12.39
C VAL A 760 -2.37 29.21 12.32
N ARG A 761 -1.74 29.40 11.15
CA ARG A 761 -0.77 30.49 10.94
C ARG A 761 -1.41 31.87 11.04
N GLU A 762 -2.60 32.05 10.46
CA GLU A 762 -3.34 33.31 10.56
C GLU A 762 -3.74 33.60 12.01
N ALA A 763 -4.29 32.60 12.71
CA ALA A 763 -4.70 32.71 14.10
C ALA A 763 -3.51 33.06 15.02
N TYR A 764 -2.36 32.41 14.82
CA TYR A 764 -1.12 32.77 15.49
C TYR A 764 -0.70 34.21 15.21
N GLY A 765 -0.67 34.63 13.93
CA GLY A 765 -0.29 35.99 13.55
C GLY A 765 -1.19 37.06 14.17
N LYS A 766 -2.50 36.83 14.22
CA LYS A 766 -3.46 37.72 14.91
C LYS A 766 -3.22 37.77 16.41
N ALA A 767 -2.98 36.64 17.05
CA ALA A 767 -2.70 36.58 18.50
C ALA A 767 -1.43 37.36 18.87
N VAL A 768 -0.37 37.24 18.08
CA VAL A 768 0.88 38.01 18.26
C VAL A 768 0.70 39.50 17.96
N ALA A 769 -0.06 39.86 16.93
CA ALA A 769 -0.33 41.26 16.60
C ALA A 769 -1.12 41.98 17.70
N ALA A 770 -2.12 41.32 18.28
CA ALA A 770 -2.88 41.84 19.42
C ALA A 770 -1.98 42.10 20.65
N GLN A 771 -0.96 41.25 20.86
CA GLN A 771 0.05 41.45 21.90
C GLN A 771 0.93 42.68 21.63
N GLY A 772 1.33 42.89 20.36
CA GLY A 772 2.15 44.05 19.95
C GLY A 772 1.44 45.39 20.16
N GLN A 773 0.12 45.43 19.91
CA GLN A 773 -0.72 46.61 20.15
C GLN A 773 -0.91 46.88 21.65
N GLN A 774 -1.18 45.86 22.47
CA GLN A 774 -1.29 46.02 23.94
C GLN A 774 0.00 46.52 24.60
N LYS A 775 1.18 46.18 24.05
CA LYS A 775 2.48 46.65 24.55
C LYS A 775 2.75 48.14 24.29
N GLY A 776 2.07 48.74 23.30
CA GLY A 776 2.22 50.15 22.94
C GLY A 776 1.34 51.11 23.75
N GLU A 777 0.26 50.60 24.36
CA GLU A 777 -0.77 51.44 25.03
C GLU A 777 -0.69 51.42 26.56
N LEU A 778 0.10 50.54 27.19
CA LEU A 778 0.18 50.41 28.65
C LEU A 778 1.62 50.55 29.17
N GLN A 779 2.04 51.80 29.37
CA GLN A 779 3.04 52.14 30.39
C GLN A 779 2.32 52.34 31.73
N GLU A 780 2.79 51.59 32.74
CA GLU A 780 2.73 51.88 34.19
C GLU A 780 1.58 51.44 35.13
N GLU A 781 0.45 50.86 34.72
CA GLU A 781 -0.50 50.31 35.73
C GLU A 781 -0.66 48.79 35.65
N GLU A 782 -0.14 48.13 36.69
CA GLU A 782 -0.28 46.73 37.10
C GLU A 782 -0.33 45.64 36.01
N LYS A 783 0.71 44.78 36.04
CA LYS A 783 0.82 43.50 35.31
C LYS A 783 -0.37 42.55 35.56
N LYS A 784 -1.57 42.84 35.05
CA LYS A 784 -2.47 41.80 34.58
C LYS A 784 -1.88 41.30 33.27
N LYS A 785 -0.99 40.30 33.36
CA LYS A 785 -0.62 39.48 32.20
C LYS A 785 -1.93 39.01 31.56
N GLY A 786 -2.35 39.63 30.46
CA GLY A 786 -3.28 38.96 29.55
C GLY A 786 -2.59 37.66 29.16
N GLU A 787 -3.10 36.52 29.63
CA GLU A 787 -2.52 35.23 29.28
C GLU A 787 -2.62 35.07 27.76
N LEU A 788 -1.47 34.95 27.11
CA LEU A 788 -1.42 34.70 25.67
C LEU A 788 -2.18 33.41 25.37
N PRO A 789 -2.97 33.38 24.27
CA PRO A 789 -3.64 32.16 23.86
C PRO A 789 -2.65 30.99 23.72
N PRO A 790 -3.02 29.77 24.12
CA PRO A 790 -2.15 28.60 24.07
C PRO A 790 -1.48 28.35 22.70
N VAL A 791 -2.13 28.73 21.59
CA VAL A 791 -1.53 28.61 20.24
C VAL A 791 -0.16 29.31 20.14
N VAL A 792 0.03 30.46 20.82
CA VAL A 792 1.29 31.21 20.80
C VAL A 792 2.39 30.43 21.52
N GLN A 793 2.09 29.92 22.71
CA GLN A 793 3.04 29.16 23.52
C GLN A 793 3.46 27.86 22.84
N LEU A 794 2.50 27.18 22.21
CA LEU A 794 2.74 25.95 21.45
C LEU A 794 3.54 26.23 20.18
N TRP A 795 3.28 27.34 19.49
CA TRP A 795 4.05 27.75 18.32
C TRP A 795 5.50 28.08 18.69
N GLU A 796 5.73 28.81 19.79
CA GLU A 796 7.06 29.06 20.32
C GLU A 796 7.80 27.77 20.69
N ALA A 797 7.10 26.76 21.23
CA ALA A 797 7.68 25.44 21.50
C ALA A 797 8.12 24.71 20.21
N VAL A 798 7.40 24.92 19.10
CA VAL A 798 7.84 24.44 17.79
C VAL A 798 9.08 25.18 17.32
N GLU A 799 9.12 26.51 17.46
CA GLU A 799 10.28 27.34 17.07
C GLU A 799 11.54 27.03 17.88
N ARG A 800 11.40 26.68 19.16
CA ARG A 800 12.50 26.19 20.01
C ARG A 800 12.97 24.77 19.68
N GLY A 801 12.17 24.02 18.92
CA GLY A 801 12.44 22.61 18.59
C GLY A 801 12.03 21.61 19.68
N ASP A 802 11.26 22.03 20.69
CA ASP A 802 10.74 21.15 21.74
C ASP A 802 9.75 20.13 21.16
N ILE A 803 8.92 20.58 20.21
CA ILE A 803 7.94 19.76 19.50
C ILE A 803 8.00 19.95 17.97
N PRO A 804 7.92 18.87 17.16
CA PRO A 804 7.80 19.00 15.71
C PRO A 804 6.51 19.68 15.28
N MET A 805 6.56 20.44 14.19
CA MET A 805 5.40 21.09 13.58
C MET A 805 4.24 20.11 13.30
N VAL A 806 4.54 18.89 12.85
CA VAL A 806 3.52 17.87 12.59
C VAL A 806 2.78 17.45 13.87
N GLU A 807 3.48 17.30 14.99
CA GLU A 807 2.86 16.93 16.26
C GLU A 807 1.97 18.05 16.80
N PHE A 808 2.42 19.30 16.67
CA PHE A 808 1.64 20.48 16.99
C PHE A 808 0.35 20.56 16.16
N MET A 809 0.47 20.49 14.83
CA MET A 809 -0.67 20.60 13.91
C MET A 809 -1.68 19.48 14.09
N GLN A 810 -1.20 18.23 14.26
CA GLN A 810 -2.08 17.07 14.48
C GLN A 810 -2.68 17.05 15.89
N THR A 811 -2.02 17.61 16.91
CA THR A 811 -2.59 17.71 18.27
C THR A 811 -3.70 18.77 18.33
N LEU A 812 -3.55 19.88 17.60
CA LEU A 812 -4.64 20.84 17.46
C LEU A 812 -5.81 20.27 16.64
N ASP A 813 -5.55 19.52 15.56
CA ASP A 813 -6.58 18.77 14.81
C ASP A 813 -7.30 17.77 15.74
N GLU A 814 -6.55 16.94 16.48
CA GLU A 814 -7.10 15.98 17.45
C GLU A 814 -8.04 16.69 18.44
N SER A 815 -7.58 17.82 18.98
CA SER A 815 -8.31 18.53 20.03
C SER A 815 -9.60 19.18 19.53
N LEU A 816 -9.71 19.47 18.22
CA LEU A 816 -10.84 20.17 17.61
C LEU A 816 -11.66 19.28 16.68
N TYR A 817 -11.10 18.86 15.54
CA TYR A 817 -11.83 18.14 14.51
C TYR A 817 -12.06 16.67 14.84
N ALA A 818 -11.07 15.96 15.39
CA ALA A 818 -11.30 14.59 15.85
C ALA A 818 -12.30 14.56 17.01
N ASN A 819 -12.24 15.57 17.89
CA ASN A 819 -13.18 15.74 18.99
C ASN A 819 -14.56 16.25 18.58
N LEU A 820 -14.75 16.75 17.35
CA LEU A 820 -16.01 17.33 16.91
C LEU A 820 -17.16 16.33 17.05
N ASP A 821 -17.02 15.14 16.48
CA ASP A 821 -18.03 14.08 16.61
C ASP A 821 -18.11 13.54 18.05
N VAL A 822 -16.99 13.49 18.78
CA VAL A 822 -16.92 13.00 20.16
C VAL A 822 -17.73 13.87 21.13
N THR A 823 -17.55 15.19 21.10
CA THR A 823 -18.31 16.11 21.96
C THR A 823 -19.76 16.20 21.52
N THR A 824 -20.01 16.12 20.22
CA THR A 824 -21.37 16.09 19.66
C THR A 824 -22.15 14.87 20.17
N HIS A 825 -21.54 13.68 20.15
CA HIS A 825 -22.11 12.47 20.74
C HIS A 825 -22.45 12.67 22.21
N ALA A 826 -21.51 13.19 22.99
CA ALA A 826 -21.69 13.39 24.42
C ALA A 826 -22.84 14.36 24.74
N VAL A 827 -22.94 15.48 24.03
CA VAL A 827 -24.04 16.46 24.19
C VAL A 827 -25.36 15.85 23.74
N ALA A 828 -25.41 15.25 22.55
CA ALA A 828 -26.63 14.69 21.97
C ALA A 828 -27.28 13.64 22.86
N TRP A 829 -26.49 12.69 23.40
CA TRP A 829 -27.02 11.65 24.29
C TRP A 829 -27.50 12.19 25.63
N ASN A 830 -26.88 13.26 26.16
CA ASN A 830 -27.40 13.92 27.34
C ASN A 830 -28.78 14.54 27.08
N VAL A 831 -28.94 15.27 25.98
CA VAL A 831 -30.23 15.86 25.57
C VAL A 831 -31.29 14.77 25.41
N ILE A 832 -30.98 13.68 24.69
CA ILE A 832 -31.92 12.59 24.43
C ILE A 832 -32.32 11.85 25.71
N LEU A 833 -31.35 11.51 26.57
CA LEU A 833 -31.64 10.77 27.81
C LEU A 833 -32.46 11.62 28.79
N LEU A 834 -32.18 12.93 28.89
CA LEU A 834 -33.00 13.84 29.70
C LEU A 834 -34.40 14.04 29.12
N ALA A 835 -34.54 14.12 27.79
CA ALA A 835 -35.84 14.16 27.11
C ALA A 835 -36.67 12.88 27.33
N GLN A 836 -36.00 11.73 27.48
CA GLN A 836 -36.63 10.45 27.79
C GLN A 836 -37.03 10.31 29.27
N HIS A 837 -36.41 11.06 30.18
CA HIS A 837 -36.61 10.96 31.63
C HIS A 837 -37.07 12.31 32.23
N PRO A 838 -38.32 12.73 31.99
CA PRO A 838 -38.82 14.05 32.37
C PRO A 838 -38.75 14.32 33.88
N VAL A 839 -38.93 13.31 34.73
CA VAL A 839 -38.81 13.49 36.20
C VAL A 839 -37.39 13.94 36.59
N VAL A 840 -36.37 13.30 36.02
CA VAL A 840 -34.98 13.68 36.25
C VAL A 840 -34.68 15.05 35.65
N GLN A 841 -35.24 15.35 34.46
CA GLN A 841 -35.13 16.66 33.82
C GLN A 841 -35.69 17.78 34.71
N ASP A 842 -36.88 17.58 35.30
CA ASP A 842 -37.54 18.55 36.17
C ASP A 842 -36.76 18.76 37.48
N GLU A 843 -36.19 17.69 38.05
CA GLU A 843 -35.30 17.78 39.22
C GLU A 843 -34.02 18.58 38.92
N VAL A 844 -33.39 18.33 37.77
CA VAL A 844 -32.21 19.08 37.32
C VAL A 844 -32.57 20.56 37.08
N LEU A 845 -33.72 20.82 36.46
CA LEU A 845 -34.20 22.19 36.24
C LEU A 845 -34.47 22.92 37.57
N ALA A 846 -35.03 22.23 38.56
CA ALA A 846 -35.21 22.78 39.90
C ALA A 846 -33.87 23.14 40.56
N GLU A 847 -32.85 22.28 40.43
CA GLU A 847 -31.49 22.53 40.93
C GLU A 847 -30.86 23.77 40.24
N ILE A 848 -30.97 23.86 38.92
CA ILE A 848 -30.46 25.02 38.14
C ILE A 848 -31.19 26.30 38.56
N ARG A 849 -32.52 26.29 38.62
CA ARG A 849 -33.31 27.46 39.04
C ARG A 849 -32.98 27.89 40.47
N ALA A 850 -32.70 26.95 41.37
CA ALA A 850 -32.32 27.29 42.75
C ALA A 850 -31.03 28.11 42.81
N VAL A 851 -30.05 27.84 41.94
CA VAL A 851 -28.78 28.57 41.90
C VAL A 851 -28.83 29.85 41.04
N THR A 852 -29.72 29.93 40.04
CA THR A 852 -29.82 31.10 39.15
C THR A 852 -30.85 32.15 39.58
N ARG A 853 -31.82 31.81 40.44
CA ARG A 853 -32.86 32.74 40.95
C ARG A 853 -32.33 34.04 41.55
N GLY A 854 -31.14 34.02 42.14
CA GLY A 854 -30.52 35.21 42.74
C GLY A 854 -29.80 36.13 41.74
N GLY A 855 -29.71 35.75 40.45
CA GLY A 855 -28.96 36.50 39.43
C GLY A 855 -27.45 36.51 39.61
N GLU A 856 -26.92 35.74 40.58
CA GLU A 856 -25.50 35.70 40.89
C GLU A 856 -24.77 34.75 39.92
N GLU A 857 -24.15 35.31 38.87
CA GLU A 857 -23.35 34.55 37.88
C GLU A 857 -22.31 33.65 38.58
N SER A 858 -21.72 34.11 39.68
CA SER A 858 -20.71 33.35 40.42
C SER A 858 -21.26 32.07 41.07
N ALA A 859 -22.53 32.06 41.48
CA ALA A 859 -23.20 30.86 41.97
C ALA A 859 -23.45 29.84 40.85
N TYR A 860 -23.84 30.32 39.67
CA TYR A 860 -24.01 29.48 38.49
C TYR A 860 -22.68 28.84 38.03
N ILE A 861 -21.59 29.60 38.02
CA ILE A 861 -20.26 29.08 37.69
C ILE A 861 -19.78 28.06 38.73
N ARG A 862 -20.06 28.26 40.03
CA ARG A 862 -19.78 27.25 41.07
C ARG A 862 -20.56 25.97 40.84
N TYR A 863 -21.84 26.09 40.47
CA TYR A 863 -22.71 24.96 40.14
C TYR A 863 -22.15 24.13 38.97
N LEU A 864 -21.80 24.76 37.84
CA LEU A 864 -21.22 24.08 36.68
C LEU A 864 -19.86 23.42 36.98
N ASN A 865 -19.14 23.91 37.98
CA ASN A 865 -17.86 23.33 38.42
C ASN A 865 -18.00 22.16 39.39
N SER A 866 -19.19 21.99 40.00
CA SER A 866 -19.43 20.99 41.04
C SER A 866 -19.76 19.63 40.44
N ASP A 867 -19.01 18.62 40.85
CA ASP A 867 -19.20 17.22 40.43
C ASP A 867 -20.25 16.48 41.27
N ASP A 868 -20.81 17.13 42.31
CA ASP A 868 -21.79 16.57 43.25
C ASP A 868 -23.25 16.96 42.91
N THR A 869 -23.48 17.60 41.76
CA THR A 869 -24.81 18.01 41.28
C THR A 869 -25.55 16.89 40.57
N LEU A 870 -26.89 16.94 40.52
CA LEU A 870 -27.66 15.94 39.74
C LEU A 870 -27.32 16.04 38.26
N LEU A 871 -27.10 17.26 37.74
CA LEU A 871 -26.67 17.46 36.36
C LEU A 871 -25.30 16.81 36.07
N ALA A 872 -24.31 16.94 36.98
CA ALA A 872 -23.04 16.25 36.83
C ALA A 872 -23.23 14.72 36.81
N ALA A 873 -24.08 14.19 37.69
CA ALA A 873 -24.41 12.78 37.71
C ALA A 873 -25.11 12.31 36.41
N CYS A 874 -25.98 13.15 35.83
CA CYS A 874 -26.63 12.90 34.54
C CYS A 874 -25.62 12.77 33.39
N VAL A 875 -24.61 13.65 33.37
CA VAL A 875 -23.53 13.64 32.38
C VAL A 875 -22.67 12.38 32.47
N VAL A 876 -22.34 11.94 33.68
CA VAL A 876 -21.59 10.69 33.92
C VAL A 876 -22.42 9.47 33.52
N GLU A 877 -23.71 9.44 33.89
CA GLU A 877 -24.60 8.31 33.56
C GLU A 877 -24.88 8.19 32.06
N ALA A 878 -25.01 9.32 31.36
CA ALA A 878 -25.13 9.34 29.91
C ALA A 878 -23.89 8.71 29.25
N ALA A 879 -22.69 9.11 29.67
CA ALA A 879 -21.44 8.54 29.15
C ALA A 879 -21.26 7.05 29.53
N ARG A 880 -21.86 6.60 30.64
CA ARG A 880 -21.88 5.19 31.02
C ARG A 880 -22.76 4.37 30.08
N LEU A 881 -24.00 4.80 29.84
CA LEU A 881 -24.95 4.09 28.98
C LEU A 881 -24.64 4.19 27.50
N ARG A 882 -23.99 5.27 27.08
CA ARG A 882 -23.65 5.60 25.70
C ARG A 882 -22.17 5.94 25.59
N PRO A 883 -21.27 4.97 25.83
CA PRO A 883 -19.85 5.20 25.67
C PRO A 883 -19.54 5.66 24.23
N ILE A 884 -18.71 6.70 24.10
CA ILE A 884 -18.40 7.34 22.82
C ILE A 884 -17.75 6.36 21.83
N LEU A 885 -16.81 5.54 22.30
CA LEU A 885 -16.17 4.53 21.48
C LEU A 885 -16.64 3.16 21.93
N PRO A 886 -17.13 2.28 21.03
CA PRO A 886 -17.45 0.90 21.39
C PRO A 886 -16.24 0.12 21.88
N PHE A 887 -15.07 0.42 21.30
CA PHE A 887 -13.79 -0.13 21.71
C PHE A 887 -12.78 0.98 21.99
N SER A 888 -11.92 0.80 23.00
CA SER A 888 -10.83 1.74 23.24
C SER A 888 -9.83 1.78 22.08
N ASN A 889 -9.02 2.84 22.02
CA ASN A 889 -7.86 2.87 21.14
C ASN A 889 -6.87 1.75 21.52
N PRO A 890 -6.25 1.07 20.55
CA PRO A 890 -5.29 -0.01 20.78
C PRO A 890 -4.01 0.45 21.48
N GLU A 891 -3.64 -0.27 22.53
CA GLU A 891 -2.40 -0.10 23.27
C GLU A 891 -1.72 -1.44 23.51
N SER A 892 -0.39 -1.47 23.51
CA SER A 892 0.41 -2.67 23.70
C SER A 892 1.29 -2.55 24.94
N ALA A 893 1.36 -3.60 25.75
CA ALA A 893 2.30 -3.69 26.85
C ALA A 893 3.73 -3.92 26.34
N THR A 894 4.73 -3.45 27.10
CA THR A 894 6.17 -3.65 26.82
C THR A 894 6.68 -5.03 27.20
N ASP A 895 5.93 -5.73 28.04
CA ASP A 895 6.22 -7.06 28.56
C ASP A 895 5.01 -7.99 28.34
N ASP A 896 5.27 -9.30 28.31
CA ASP A 896 4.22 -10.30 28.15
C ASP A 896 3.22 -10.23 29.33
N LYS A 897 1.93 -10.35 29.02
CA LYS A 897 0.85 -10.29 30.02
C LYS A 897 0.08 -11.59 30.06
N VAL A 898 -0.13 -12.13 31.26
CA VAL A 898 -1.01 -13.29 31.47
C VAL A 898 -2.39 -12.79 31.94
N ILE A 899 -3.40 -12.94 31.09
CA ILE A 899 -4.79 -12.54 31.38
C ILE A 899 -5.71 -13.71 31.09
N ASP A 900 -6.49 -14.11 32.09
CA ASP A 900 -7.40 -15.26 32.03
C ASP A 900 -6.73 -16.54 31.47
N GLY A 901 -5.46 -16.74 31.83
CA GLY A 901 -4.66 -17.87 31.37
C GLY A 901 -4.00 -17.71 30.01
N TYR A 902 -4.34 -16.68 29.21
CA TYR A 902 -3.70 -16.39 27.92
C TYR A 902 -2.44 -15.55 28.10
N VAL A 903 -1.36 -15.96 27.43
CA VAL A 903 -0.09 -15.23 27.37
C VAL A 903 -0.16 -14.27 26.17
N ILE A 904 -0.49 -13.02 26.42
CA ILE A 904 -0.50 -11.93 25.44
C ILE A 904 0.95 -11.46 25.27
N PRO A 905 1.59 -11.68 24.12
CA PRO A 905 2.97 -11.26 23.92
C PRO A 905 3.10 -9.74 23.92
N ARG A 906 4.24 -9.23 24.41
CA ARG A 906 4.60 -7.81 24.31
C ARG A 906 4.44 -7.29 22.90
N GLY A 907 4.03 -6.03 22.77
CA GLY A 907 3.76 -5.41 21.48
C GLY A 907 2.42 -5.80 20.82
N THR A 908 1.70 -6.80 21.33
CA THR A 908 0.34 -7.14 20.85
C THR A 908 -0.65 -6.08 21.31
N ALA A 909 -1.43 -5.55 20.37
CA ALA A 909 -2.42 -4.52 20.66
C ALA A 909 -3.58 -5.08 21.47
N VAL A 910 -4.04 -4.30 22.45
CA VAL A 910 -5.17 -4.60 23.33
C VAL A 910 -6.15 -3.44 23.29
N ILE A 911 -7.45 -3.78 23.23
CA ILE A 911 -8.57 -2.85 23.28
C ILE A 911 -9.57 -3.29 24.34
N VAL A 912 -10.37 -2.34 24.83
CA VAL A 912 -11.41 -2.57 25.83
C VAL A 912 -12.78 -2.48 25.17
N ASP A 913 -13.63 -3.48 25.36
CA ASP A 913 -15.07 -3.40 25.07
C ASP A 913 -15.72 -2.49 26.12
N THR A 914 -16.01 -1.25 25.74
CA THR A 914 -16.45 -0.21 26.66
C THR A 914 -17.89 -0.42 27.11
N HIS A 915 -18.71 -1.07 26.29
CA HIS A 915 -20.08 -1.41 26.67
C HIS A 915 -20.09 -2.53 27.71
N ALA A 916 -19.21 -3.53 27.57
CA ALA A 916 -19.03 -4.55 28.60
C ALA A 916 -18.63 -3.92 29.92
N ILE A 917 -17.64 -3.02 29.92
CA ILE A 917 -17.18 -2.34 31.12
C ILE A 917 -18.23 -1.38 31.67
N ASN A 918 -18.89 -0.55 30.88
CA ASN A 918 -19.73 0.51 31.42
C ASN A 918 -21.16 0.07 31.73
N VAL A 919 -21.69 -0.92 30.99
CA VAL A 919 -23.11 -1.27 31.03
C VAL A 919 -23.33 -2.68 31.54
N ALA A 920 -22.63 -3.67 30.97
CA ALA A 920 -22.92 -5.09 31.22
C ALA A 920 -22.19 -5.68 32.44
N ASN A 921 -21.21 -4.97 33.01
CA ASN A 921 -20.45 -5.47 34.14
C ASN A 921 -21.30 -5.50 35.43
N LEU A 922 -21.05 -6.49 36.31
CA LEU A 922 -21.85 -6.76 37.52
C LEU A 922 -21.81 -5.67 38.60
N PHE A 923 -20.85 -4.76 38.57
CA PHE A 923 -20.79 -3.57 39.44
C PHE A 923 -22.00 -2.66 39.24
N TRP A 924 -22.51 -2.56 38.01
CA TRP A 924 -23.65 -1.69 37.68
C TRP A 924 -24.97 -2.44 37.83
N LYS A 925 -25.55 -2.39 39.03
CA LYS A 925 -26.92 -2.90 39.25
C LYS A 925 -27.92 -2.20 38.34
N ASP A 926 -28.81 -2.95 37.69
CA ASP A 926 -29.73 -2.42 36.68
C ASP A 926 -28.97 -1.62 35.60
N GLY A 927 -27.88 -2.21 35.08
CA GLY A 927 -26.88 -1.51 34.26
C GLY A 927 -27.44 -0.83 33.00
N GLU A 928 -28.56 -1.29 32.46
CA GLU A 928 -29.19 -0.69 31.27
C GLU A 928 -30.11 0.51 31.57
N LYS A 929 -30.51 0.69 32.85
CA LYS A 929 -31.40 1.78 33.27
C LYS A 929 -30.61 3.07 33.50
N TYR A 930 -31.19 4.19 33.07
CA TYR A 930 -30.69 5.54 33.35
C TYR A 930 -31.00 5.94 34.80
N ILE A 931 -30.00 5.80 35.68
CA ILE A 931 -30.12 6.16 37.09
C ILE A 931 -28.95 7.07 37.47
N PRO A 932 -29.02 8.39 37.19
CA PRO A 932 -27.93 9.32 37.48
C PRO A 932 -27.44 9.30 38.92
N ARG A 933 -28.37 9.25 39.88
CA ARG A 933 -28.06 9.26 41.32
C ARG A 933 -27.14 8.14 41.78
N ARG A 934 -26.94 7.06 40.99
CA ARG A 934 -25.99 5.98 41.31
C ARG A 934 -24.55 6.47 41.43
N HIS A 935 -24.21 7.60 40.80
CA HIS A 935 -22.86 8.17 40.84
C HIS A 935 -22.62 9.02 42.09
N MET A 936 -23.68 9.44 42.78
CA MET A 936 -23.57 10.19 44.04
C MET A 936 -23.07 9.25 45.13
N GLY A 937 -21.92 9.57 45.73
CA GLY A 937 -21.32 8.77 46.82
C GLY A 937 -20.42 7.61 46.37
N LEU A 938 -20.21 7.40 45.06
CA LEU A 938 -19.21 6.44 44.59
C LEU A 938 -17.80 7.05 44.64
N SER A 939 -16.85 6.34 45.24
CA SER A 939 -15.45 6.77 45.25
C SER A 939 -14.79 6.57 43.88
N LYS A 940 -13.81 7.43 43.57
CA LYS A 940 -12.98 7.29 42.35
C LYS A 940 -12.26 5.94 42.27
N GLN A 941 -11.98 5.30 43.41
CA GLN A 941 -11.35 3.98 43.46
C GLN A 941 -12.30 2.88 43.00
N GLN A 942 -13.57 2.91 43.45
CA GLN A 942 -14.57 1.94 43.03
C GLN A 942 -14.86 2.00 41.52
N ILE A 943 -14.85 3.20 40.94
CA ILE A 943 -15.19 3.40 39.52
C ILE A 943 -14.01 3.11 38.58
N ARG A 944 -12.76 3.18 39.06
CA ARG A 944 -11.52 3.23 38.24
C ARG A 944 -11.46 2.25 37.06
N TYR A 945 -11.87 0.99 37.25
CA TYR A 945 -11.88 -0.04 36.19
C TYR A 945 -13.28 -0.53 35.84
N ASN A 946 -14.31 -0.04 36.54
CA ASN A 946 -15.72 -0.30 36.27
C ASN A 946 -16.33 0.73 35.30
N MET A 947 -15.56 1.76 34.90
CA MET A 947 -15.99 2.74 33.92
C MET A 947 -14.82 3.16 33.02
N TRP A 948 -14.97 2.92 31.74
CA TRP A 948 -14.14 3.49 30.69
C TRP A 948 -14.82 4.73 30.11
N ARG A 949 -14.26 5.91 30.36
CA ARG A 949 -14.80 7.18 29.87
C ARG A 949 -13.76 8.04 29.18
N TYR A 950 -12.67 8.31 29.90
CA TYR A 950 -11.53 9.10 29.42
C TYR A 950 -10.27 8.25 29.27
N GLY A 951 -10.41 6.92 29.21
CA GLY A 951 -9.30 5.96 29.27
C GLY A 951 -8.87 5.61 30.70
N PHE A 952 -7.87 4.74 30.80
CA PHE A 952 -7.30 4.26 32.06
C PHE A 952 -5.86 4.76 32.28
N GLY A 953 -5.49 4.94 33.56
CA GLY A 953 -4.12 5.30 33.95
C GLY A 953 -3.73 6.76 33.65
N PRO A 954 -2.42 7.06 33.53
CA PRO A 954 -1.94 8.44 33.40
C PRO A 954 -2.18 9.06 32.02
N ARG A 955 -2.45 8.23 31.01
CA ARG A 955 -2.69 8.66 29.61
C ARG A 955 -4.15 9.02 29.32
N GLN A 956 -4.90 9.40 30.35
CA GLN A 956 -6.28 9.83 30.20
C GLN A 956 -6.41 11.05 29.27
N CYS A 957 -7.58 11.17 28.65
CA CYS A 957 -7.95 12.26 27.76
C CYS A 957 -7.49 13.64 28.29
N LEU A 958 -6.91 14.45 27.40
CA LEU A 958 -6.52 15.83 27.67
C LEU A 958 -7.70 16.67 28.16
N GLY A 959 -8.82 16.60 27.44
CA GLY A 959 -10.03 17.37 27.73
C GLY A 959 -10.85 16.92 28.95
N LYS A 960 -10.41 15.92 29.73
CA LYS A 960 -11.23 15.33 30.82
C LYS A 960 -11.73 16.34 31.86
N ASN A 961 -10.98 17.43 32.08
CA ASN A 961 -11.36 18.47 33.05
C ASN A 961 -12.30 19.52 32.44
N VAL A 962 -12.33 19.67 31.11
CA VAL A 962 -13.11 20.70 30.40
C VAL A 962 -14.43 20.12 29.88
N ALA A 963 -14.42 18.91 29.32
CA ALA A 963 -15.55 18.31 28.62
C ALA A 963 -16.84 18.31 29.45
N ASP A 964 -16.78 17.91 30.72
CA ASP A 964 -17.96 17.87 31.59
C ASP A 964 -18.53 19.26 31.88
N ARG A 965 -17.69 20.30 31.99
CA ARG A 965 -18.15 21.68 32.23
C ARG A 965 -18.88 22.22 31.00
N LEU A 966 -18.29 21.98 29.83
CA LEU A 966 -18.86 22.35 28.54
C LEU A 966 -20.21 21.65 28.29
N ILE A 967 -20.31 20.34 28.55
CA ILE A 967 -21.58 19.61 28.41
C ILE A 967 -22.61 20.17 29.40
N ARG A 968 -22.24 20.35 30.67
CA ARG A 968 -23.13 20.92 31.70
C ARG A 968 -23.63 22.31 31.32
N ALA A 969 -22.76 23.19 30.80
CA ALA A 969 -23.15 24.52 30.34
C ALA A 969 -24.21 24.47 29.25
N ILE A 970 -23.97 23.69 28.18
CA ILE A 970 -24.92 23.56 27.05
C ILE A 970 -26.27 23.00 27.55
N ILE A 971 -26.26 21.92 28.33
CA ILE A 971 -27.50 21.32 28.84
C ILE A 971 -28.23 22.27 29.79
N SER A 972 -27.50 22.97 30.66
CA SER A 972 -28.10 23.92 31.60
C SER A 972 -28.78 25.09 30.88
N GLU A 973 -28.14 25.69 29.88
CA GLU A 973 -28.75 26.76 29.07
C GLU A 973 -29.98 26.27 28.31
N LEU A 974 -29.96 25.06 27.75
CA LEU A 974 -31.14 24.48 27.11
C LEU A 974 -32.30 24.28 28.11
N LEU A 975 -32.06 23.67 29.26
CA LEU A 975 -33.11 23.35 30.24
C LEU A 975 -33.69 24.60 30.92
N GLN A 976 -32.91 25.67 31.07
CA GLN A 976 -33.42 26.93 31.63
C GLN A 976 -34.52 27.55 30.77
N HIS A 977 -34.47 27.33 29.45
CA HIS A 977 -35.40 27.94 28.49
C HIS A 977 -36.43 26.96 27.92
N PHE A 978 -36.16 25.66 27.94
CA PHE A 978 -36.97 24.67 27.25
C PHE A 978 -37.22 23.40 28.07
N GLN A 979 -38.44 22.88 27.95
CA GLN A 979 -38.75 21.49 28.28
C GLN A 979 -38.48 20.60 27.07
N LEU A 980 -37.75 19.50 27.27
CA LEU A 980 -37.32 18.58 26.22
C LEU A 980 -38.19 17.32 26.21
N ARG A 981 -38.68 16.91 25.04
CA ARG A 981 -39.45 15.67 24.82
C ARG A 981 -38.99 14.97 23.54
N LEU A 982 -39.12 13.65 23.45
CA LEU A 982 -38.85 12.93 22.20
C LEU A 982 -39.94 13.21 21.15
N SER A 983 -39.54 13.45 19.89
CA SER A 983 -40.44 13.81 18.78
C SER A 983 -41.37 12.66 18.36
N VAL A 984 -40.80 11.50 18.04
CA VAL A 984 -41.51 10.24 17.81
C VAL A 984 -40.54 9.13 18.20
N VAL A 985 -41.02 8.15 18.96
CA VAL A 985 -40.21 6.99 19.32
C VAL A 985 -40.16 6.05 18.11
N ALA A 986 -39.20 6.25 17.20
CA ALA A 986 -38.88 5.28 16.17
C ALA A 986 -38.25 4.04 16.83
N LYS A 987 -39.09 3.18 17.40
CA LYS A 987 -38.74 1.87 17.94
C LYS A 987 -38.92 0.84 16.82
N THR A 988 -37.84 0.38 16.21
CA THR A 988 -37.84 -0.96 15.61
C THR A 988 -37.86 -2.00 16.74
N GLY A 989 -38.44 -3.18 16.47
CA GLY A 989 -38.51 -4.29 17.43
C GLY A 989 -37.17 -4.50 18.14
N ASP A 990 -37.23 -4.53 19.48
CA ASP A 990 -36.14 -4.40 20.45
C ASP A 990 -35.49 -3.01 20.60
N GLN A 991 -36.26 -2.05 21.13
CA GLN A 991 -35.84 -0.88 21.96
C GLN A 991 -34.54 -0.10 21.62
N GLU A 992 -33.99 -0.15 20.41
CA GLU A 992 -32.71 0.51 20.07
C GLU A 992 -32.92 1.84 19.33
N PHE A 993 -32.20 2.88 19.74
CA PHE A 993 -32.19 4.18 19.07
C PHE A 993 -31.48 4.07 17.70
N LEU A 994 -32.03 4.74 16.69
CA LEU A 994 -31.39 4.84 15.38
C LEU A 994 -30.15 5.76 15.44
N LEU A 995 -29.08 5.30 14.79
CA LEU A 995 -27.81 6.02 14.68
C LEU A 995 -27.63 6.51 13.24
N GLU A 996 -26.84 7.55 13.06
CA GLU A 996 -26.45 8.06 11.74
C GLU A 996 -25.59 7.04 11.00
N ASP A 997 -25.88 6.85 9.72
CA ASP A 997 -25.08 5.98 8.86
C ASP A 997 -23.62 6.46 8.82
N GLU A 998 -22.69 5.51 8.91
CA GLU A 998 -21.24 5.77 8.89
C GLU A 998 -20.73 6.71 10.02
N SER A 999 -21.45 6.79 11.14
CA SER A 999 -20.93 7.43 12.34
C SER A 999 -19.97 6.51 13.09
N TRP A 1000 -18.70 6.94 13.24
CA TRP A 1000 -17.67 6.16 13.95
C TRP A 1000 -17.76 6.26 15.48
N VAL A 1001 -18.58 7.17 16.00
CA VAL A 1001 -18.91 7.33 17.44
C VAL A 1001 -20.36 6.93 17.76
N GLY A 1002 -21.21 6.68 16.77
CA GLY A 1002 -22.62 6.36 16.97
C GLY A 1002 -23.48 7.57 17.32
N LEU A 1003 -23.44 8.60 16.47
CA LEU A 1003 -24.30 9.78 16.58
C LEU A 1003 -25.79 9.40 16.42
N PRO A 1004 -26.70 9.89 17.27
CA PRO A 1004 -28.11 9.57 17.19
C PRO A 1004 -28.84 10.40 16.13
N THR A 1005 -29.76 9.79 15.37
CA THR A 1005 -30.68 10.50 14.46
C THR A 1005 -31.95 10.98 15.14
N THR A 1006 -32.10 10.69 16.44
CA THR A 1006 -33.32 10.97 17.21
C THR A 1006 -33.55 12.46 17.38
N GLU A 1007 -34.79 12.87 17.13
CA GLU A 1007 -35.21 14.25 17.28
C GLU A 1007 -35.88 14.52 18.62
N VAL A 1008 -35.64 15.72 19.13
CA VAL A 1008 -36.16 16.23 20.38
C VAL A 1008 -37.01 17.46 20.09
N ILE A 1009 -38.22 17.49 20.63
CA ILE A 1009 -39.09 18.65 20.63
C ILE A 1009 -38.78 19.48 21.87
N MET A 1010 -38.42 20.72 21.65
CA MET A 1010 -38.19 21.71 22.70
C MET A 1010 -39.43 22.60 22.80
N THR A 1011 -40.04 22.66 23.97
CA THR A 1011 -41.16 23.56 24.27
C THR A 1011 -40.65 24.65 25.18
N LYS A 1012 -40.81 25.92 24.80
CA LYS A 1012 -40.34 27.04 25.61
C LYS A 1012 -41.04 27.04 26.98
N LEU A 1013 -40.28 27.22 28.04
CA LEU A 1013 -40.79 27.38 29.40
C LEU A 1013 -41.36 28.79 29.57
N GLU A 1014 -42.49 28.90 30.27
CA GLU A 1014 -43.11 30.17 30.67
C GLU A 1014 -42.28 30.92 31.73
#